data_AF-A0A2X2IFG0-F1
#
_entry.id   AF-A0A2X2IFG0-F1
#
_cell.length_a   1.000
_cell.length_b   1.000
_cell.length_c   1.000
_cell.angle_alpha   90.00
_cell.angle_beta   90.00
_cell.angle_gamma   90.00
#
_symmetry.space_group_name_H-M   'P 1'
#
loop_
_entity.id
_entity.type
_entity.pdbx_description
1 polymer ?
#
loop_
_entity_poly.entity_id
_entity_poly.type
_entity_poly.pdbx_seq_one_letter_code
_entity_poly.pdbx_strand_id
1 'polypeptide(L)'
;MKYLASFRTTLKASRYMFRALALVLWLLIAFSSVFYIVNALHQRESEIRQEFNLSSDQAQRFIQRTSDVMKELKYIAENRLSAENGVLSPRGRETQADVPAFEPLFADSDCSAMSNTWRGSLESLAWFMRYWRDNFSAAYDLNRVFLIGSDNLCMANFGLRDMPVERDTALKALHERINKYRDAPQDDSGSNLYWISEGPHPGVGYFYALTPVYLANRLQALLGVEQTIRMENFFLPGTLPMGVTILDENGHTLISLTGPESKIKGDPRWMQERSWFGYTEGFRELVLKKNLPPSSLSIVYSVPVDKVLERIRMLILNAILLNVLAGAALFTLARMYERRIFIPAESDALRLEEHEQFNRKIVASAPVGICILRTADGVNILSNELAHTYLNMLTHEDRQRLTQIICGQQVNFVDVLTSNNTNLQISFVHSRYRNENVAICVLVDVSSRVKMEESLQEMAQAAEQASQSKSMFLATVSHELRTPLYGIIGNLDLLQTKELPKGVDRLVTAMNNSSSLLLKIISDILDFSKIESEQLKIEPREFSPREVMNHITANYLPLVVRKQLGLYCFIEPDVPVALNGDPMRLQQVISNLLSNAIKFTDTGCIVLHVRADGDYLSIRVRDTGVGIPAKEVVRLFDPFFQVGTGVQRNFQGTGLGLAICEKLISMMDGDISVDSEPGMGSQFTVRIPLYGAQYPQKKGVEGLSGKRCWLAVRNASLCQFLETSLQRSGIVVTTYEGQEPTPEDVLITDEVVSKKWQGRAVVTFCRRHIGIPLEKAPGEWVHSVAAPHELPALLARIYLIEMESDDPANALPSTDKAVSDNDDMMILVVDDHPINRRLLADQLGSLGYQCKTANDGVDALNVLSKNHIDIVLSDVNMPNMDGYRLTQRIRQLGLTLPVIGVTANALAEEKQRCLESGMDSCLSKPVTLDVIKQTLTVYAERVRKSRES
;
A
#
# COMPACT_ATOMS: atom_id res chain seq x y z
N MET A 1 25.45 -60.67 5.47
CA MET A 1 25.75 -59.96 6.73
C MET A 1 24.47 -59.78 7.52
N LYS A 2 24.14 -60.69 8.44
CA LYS A 2 23.07 -60.42 9.42
C LYS A 2 23.52 -60.95 10.78
N TYR A 3 24.56 -60.31 11.33
CA TYR A 3 24.63 -60.15 12.78
C TYR A 3 23.45 -59.25 13.15
N LEU A 4 22.25 -59.84 13.24
CA LEU A 4 21.20 -59.25 14.06
C LEU A 4 21.76 -59.36 15.47
N ALA A 5 22.39 -58.28 15.93
CA ALA A 5 22.64 -58.04 17.33
C ALA A 5 21.36 -58.47 18.03
N SER A 6 21.42 -59.58 18.79
CA SER A 6 20.26 -60.14 19.47
C SER A 6 19.54 -58.95 20.11
N PHE A 7 18.23 -58.83 19.90
CA PHE A 7 17.38 -57.73 20.40
C PHE A 7 17.65 -57.38 21.89
N ARG A 8 18.24 -58.34 22.60
CA ARG A 8 18.87 -58.32 23.92
C ARG A 8 20.11 -57.42 24.12
N THR A 9 21.07 -57.46 23.21
CA THR A 9 22.28 -56.61 23.27
C THR A 9 21.95 -55.14 23.05
N THR A 10 20.97 -54.85 22.20
CA THR A 10 20.44 -53.50 21.97
C THR A 10 19.75 -52.95 23.22
N LEU A 11 19.05 -53.79 23.98
CA LEU A 11 18.34 -53.36 25.19
C LEU A 11 19.25 -53.13 26.42
N LYS A 12 20.41 -53.78 26.52
CA LYS A 12 21.41 -53.44 27.56
C LYS A 12 22.18 -52.17 27.23
N ALA A 13 22.51 -51.95 25.97
CA ALA A 13 23.15 -50.72 25.52
C ALA A 13 22.23 -49.52 25.75
N SER A 14 20.93 -49.64 25.46
CA SER A 14 19.94 -48.56 25.65
C SER A 14 19.88 -48.06 27.09
N ARG A 15 20.09 -48.93 28.09
CA ARG A 15 20.11 -48.58 29.52
C ARG A 15 21.25 -47.64 29.90
N TYR A 16 22.48 -47.92 29.47
CA TYR A 16 23.62 -47.03 29.73
C TYR A 16 23.53 -45.74 28.93
N MET A 17 23.02 -45.83 27.70
CA MET A 17 22.74 -44.65 26.90
C MET A 17 21.74 -43.72 27.59
N PHE A 18 20.74 -44.23 28.33
CA PHE A 18 19.75 -43.39 29.00
C PHE A 18 20.32 -42.53 30.16
N ARG A 19 21.33 -43.02 30.88
CA ARG A 19 22.02 -42.23 31.92
C ARG A 19 22.94 -41.16 31.33
N ALA A 20 23.68 -41.53 30.29
CA ALA A 20 24.47 -40.58 29.52
C ALA A 20 23.55 -39.50 28.92
N LEU A 21 22.37 -39.89 28.43
CA LEU A 21 21.35 -39.00 27.90
C LEU A 21 20.88 -37.98 28.94
N ALA A 22 20.64 -38.36 30.20
CA ALA A 22 20.23 -37.41 31.24
C ALA A 22 21.30 -36.35 31.56
N LEU A 23 22.57 -36.73 31.58
CA LEU A 23 23.69 -35.80 31.81
C LEU A 23 23.88 -34.87 30.61
N VAL A 24 23.83 -35.42 29.40
CA VAL A 24 23.88 -34.65 28.16
C VAL A 24 22.70 -33.67 28.10
N LEU A 25 21.49 -34.09 28.50
CA LEU A 25 20.31 -33.21 28.58
C LEU A 25 20.52 -32.04 29.54
N TRP A 26 21.12 -32.26 30.71
CA TRP A 26 21.37 -31.16 31.64
C TRP A 26 22.43 -30.18 31.13
N LEU A 27 23.55 -30.67 30.57
CA LEU A 27 24.54 -29.80 29.92
C LEU A 27 23.94 -29.03 28.76
N LEU A 28 23.03 -29.64 28.01
CA LEU A 28 22.31 -29.00 26.92
C LEU A 28 21.38 -27.88 27.44
N ILE A 29 20.73 -28.07 28.59
CA ILE A 29 19.92 -27.01 29.24
C ILE A 29 20.81 -25.85 29.73
N ALA A 30 22.00 -26.11 30.28
CA ALA A 30 22.98 -25.09 30.65
C ALA A 30 23.50 -24.30 29.45
N PHE A 31 23.89 -25.00 28.41
CA PHE A 31 24.29 -24.37 27.16
C PHE A 31 23.16 -23.53 26.56
N SER A 32 21.92 -24.06 26.58
CA SER A 32 20.73 -23.35 26.12
C SER A 32 20.43 -22.10 26.95
N SER A 33 20.67 -22.11 28.27
CA SER A 33 20.46 -20.96 29.15
C SER A 33 21.47 -19.84 28.88
N VAL A 34 22.74 -20.17 28.67
CA VAL A 34 23.78 -19.20 28.26
C VAL A 34 23.44 -18.63 26.89
N PHE A 35 23.08 -19.48 25.94
CA PHE A 35 22.64 -19.05 24.62
C PHE A 35 21.42 -18.13 24.70
N TYR A 36 20.46 -18.41 25.58
CA TYR A 36 19.28 -17.57 25.79
C TYR A 36 19.63 -16.17 26.31
N ILE A 37 20.57 -16.06 27.25
CA ILE A 37 21.03 -14.75 27.77
C ILE A 37 21.78 -13.97 26.70
N VAL A 38 22.70 -14.61 25.99
CA VAL A 38 23.45 -14.00 24.88
C VAL A 38 22.49 -13.57 23.77
N ASN A 39 21.50 -14.39 23.45
CA ASN A 39 20.46 -14.05 22.48
C ASN A 39 19.58 -12.89 22.96
N ALA A 40 19.24 -12.82 24.25
CA ALA A 40 18.51 -11.68 24.81
C ALA A 40 19.31 -10.37 24.75
N LEU A 41 20.62 -10.43 24.98
CA LEU A 41 21.52 -9.28 24.83
C LEU A 41 21.61 -8.86 23.36
N HIS A 42 21.86 -9.81 22.44
CA HIS A 42 21.88 -9.53 21.00
C HIS A 42 20.55 -9.02 20.47
N GLN A 43 19.42 -9.49 20.99
CA GLN A 43 18.11 -8.98 20.63
C GLN A 43 17.98 -7.51 21.02
N ARG A 44 18.45 -7.11 22.20
CA ARG A 44 18.43 -5.71 22.65
C ARG A 44 19.39 -4.84 21.87
N GLU A 45 20.59 -5.34 21.61
CA GLU A 45 21.57 -4.68 20.75
C GLU A 45 21.00 -4.47 19.34
N SER A 46 20.29 -5.46 18.79
CA SER A 46 19.59 -5.39 17.51
C SER A 46 18.45 -4.38 17.50
N GLU A 47 17.65 -4.31 18.56
CA GLU A 47 16.60 -3.29 18.72
C GLU A 47 17.17 -1.87 18.74
N ILE A 48 18.22 -1.62 19.52
CA ILE A 48 18.91 -0.32 19.57
C ILE A 48 19.53 0.00 18.21
N ARG A 49 20.18 -0.98 17.57
CA ARG A 49 20.72 -0.83 16.22
C ARG A 49 19.63 -0.48 15.21
N GLN A 50 18.45 -1.07 15.33
CA GLN A 50 17.30 -0.78 14.47
C GLN A 50 16.80 0.66 14.69
N GLU A 51 16.68 1.10 15.94
CA GLU A 51 16.26 2.47 16.28
C GLU A 51 17.27 3.52 15.79
N PHE A 52 18.57 3.26 15.97
CA PHE A 52 19.64 4.08 15.41
C PHE A 52 19.65 4.07 13.87
N ASN A 53 19.40 2.92 13.23
CA ASN A 53 19.27 2.84 11.77
C ASN A 53 18.08 3.65 11.27
N LEU A 54 16.92 3.59 11.92
CA LEU A 54 15.73 4.36 11.54
C LEU A 54 16.00 5.87 11.64
N SER A 55 16.64 6.31 12.72
CA SER A 55 17.04 7.70 12.92
C SER A 55 18.08 8.13 11.88
N SER A 56 19.07 7.28 11.60
CA SER A 56 20.05 7.51 10.53
C SER A 56 19.41 7.58 9.15
N ASP A 57 18.41 6.76 8.85
CA ASP A 57 17.70 6.80 7.57
C ASP A 57 16.88 8.09 7.45
N GLN A 58 16.29 8.57 8.54
CA GLN A 58 15.61 9.88 8.56
C GLN A 58 16.61 11.02 8.30
N ALA A 59 17.76 11.02 8.98
CA ALA A 59 18.84 11.96 8.75
C ALA A 59 19.34 11.93 7.29
N GLN A 60 19.54 10.72 6.73
CA GLN A 60 19.98 10.55 5.35
C GLN A 60 18.92 11.05 4.35
N ARG A 61 17.64 10.74 4.57
CA ARG A 61 16.54 11.24 3.71
C ARG A 61 16.48 12.76 3.70
N PHE A 62 16.77 13.40 4.83
CA PHE A 62 16.84 14.86 4.91
C PHE A 62 17.93 15.40 3.98
N ILE A 63 19.16 14.88 4.05
CA ILE A 63 20.29 15.30 3.19
C ILE A 63 20.03 14.96 1.72
N GLN A 64 19.46 13.79 1.43
CA GLN A 64 19.09 13.37 0.07
C GLN A 64 18.06 14.32 -0.54
N ARG A 65 17.03 14.69 0.22
CA ARG A 65 16.02 15.66 -0.23
C ARG A 65 16.66 16.98 -0.64
N THR A 66 17.56 17.52 0.17
CA THR A 66 18.26 18.77 -0.18
C THR A 66 19.16 18.58 -1.41
N SER A 67 19.80 17.42 -1.57
CA SER A 67 20.59 17.11 -2.75
C SER A 67 19.75 16.99 -4.04
N ASP A 68 18.56 16.40 -3.97
CA ASP A 68 17.69 16.24 -5.14
C ASP A 68 17.13 17.59 -5.59
N VAL A 69 16.73 18.45 -4.64
CA VAL A 69 16.38 19.85 -4.94
C VAL A 69 17.55 20.57 -5.60
N MET A 70 18.78 20.36 -5.12
CA MET A 70 19.97 20.95 -5.73
C MET A 70 20.23 20.46 -7.16
N LYS A 71 19.96 19.19 -7.47
CA LYS A 71 20.07 18.67 -8.84
C LYS A 71 19.02 19.28 -9.77
N GLU A 72 17.79 19.43 -9.30
CA GLU A 72 16.72 20.08 -10.06
C GLU A 72 17.08 21.54 -10.36
N LEU A 73 17.46 22.30 -9.32
CA LEU A 73 17.87 23.69 -9.48
C LEU A 73 19.10 23.83 -10.40
N LYS A 74 20.06 22.89 -10.32
CA LYS A 74 21.21 22.84 -11.22
C LYS A 74 20.78 22.62 -12.67
N TYR A 75 19.95 21.61 -12.94
CA TYR A 75 19.47 21.30 -14.29
C TYR A 75 18.77 22.51 -14.93
N ILE A 76 17.94 23.20 -14.14
CA ILE A 76 17.24 24.40 -14.59
C ILE A 76 18.23 25.55 -14.85
N ALA A 77 19.20 25.75 -13.96
CA ALA A 77 20.25 26.74 -14.15
C ALA A 77 21.06 26.47 -15.43
N GLU A 78 21.48 25.23 -15.69
CA GLU A 78 22.22 24.85 -16.90
C GLU A 78 21.41 25.12 -18.18
N ASN A 79 20.13 24.74 -18.21
CA ASN A 79 19.26 24.93 -19.37
C ASN A 79 18.95 26.41 -19.64
N ARG A 80 18.71 27.20 -18.60
CA ARG A 80 18.33 28.62 -18.72
C ARG A 80 19.53 29.53 -18.93
N LEU A 81 20.71 29.18 -18.40
CA LEU A 81 21.96 29.89 -18.67
C LEU A 81 22.46 29.66 -20.11
N SER A 82 22.15 28.50 -20.71
CA SER A 82 22.52 28.15 -22.09
C SER A 82 21.60 28.71 -23.17
N ALA A 83 20.41 29.20 -22.81
CA ALA A 83 19.45 29.72 -23.78
C ALA A 83 19.89 31.10 -24.30
N GLU A 84 20.71 31.12 -25.36
CA GLU A 84 20.88 32.30 -26.19
C GLU A 84 19.51 32.69 -26.77
N ASN A 85 18.90 33.75 -26.22
CA ASN A 85 17.76 34.47 -26.80
C ASN A 85 16.72 33.60 -27.55
N GLY A 86 15.81 33.00 -26.81
CA GLY A 86 14.69 32.21 -27.34
C GLY A 86 14.67 30.86 -26.66
N VAL A 87 13.72 30.59 -25.78
CA VAL A 87 12.45 29.98 -26.20
C VAL A 87 11.43 30.19 -25.06
N LEU A 88 10.25 30.68 -25.46
CA LEU A 88 8.97 30.77 -24.75
C LEU A 88 8.80 31.84 -23.65
N SER A 89 8.29 33.00 -24.09
CA SER A 89 7.15 33.61 -23.40
C SER A 89 5.88 32.80 -23.72
N PRO A 90 4.95 32.64 -22.77
CA PRO A 90 3.58 32.99 -23.13
C PRO A 90 2.81 33.71 -22.01
N ARG A 91 2.23 34.85 -22.41
CA ARG A 91 0.95 35.41 -21.94
C ARG A 91 0.77 35.62 -20.43
N GLY A 92 1.34 36.72 -19.96
CA GLY A 92 0.91 37.45 -18.77
C GLY A 92 1.70 38.74 -18.69
N ARG A 93 1.09 39.86 -19.10
CA ARG A 93 1.67 41.19 -18.94
C ARG A 93 1.86 41.50 -17.46
N GLU A 94 2.86 42.33 -17.17
CA GLU A 94 3.14 43.04 -15.92
C GLU A 94 3.97 42.30 -14.86
N THR A 95 5.29 42.25 -15.06
CA THR A 95 6.30 42.80 -14.13
C THR A 95 7.69 42.55 -14.71
N GLN A 96 8.47 43.60 -14.92
CA GLN A 96 9.91 43.51 -15.20
C GLN A 96 10.52 42.77 -14.00
N ALA A 97 11.14 41.61 -14.22
CA ALA A 97 11.75 40.88 -13.11
C ALA A 97 13.02 41.62 -12.68
N ASP A 98 13.03 42.18 -11.46
CA ASP A 98 14.24 42.78 -10.88
C ASP A 98 15.38 41.75 -10.87
N VAL A 99 16.44 42.04 -11.61
CA VAL A 99 17.67 41.25 -11.60
C VAL A 99 18.26 41.33 -10.18
N PRO A 100 18.64 40.20 -9.55
CA PRO A 100 19.19 40.21 -8.19
C PRO A 100 20.44 41.09 -8.10
N ALA A 101 20.56 41.82 -6.98
CA ALA A 101 21.76 42.62 -6.71
C ALA A 101 22.99 41.70 -6.57
N PHE A 102 24.09 42.07 -7.22
CA PHE A 102 25.36 41.36 -7.08
C PHE A 102 26.13 41.89 -5.88
N GLU A 103 26.52 40.98 -4.99
CA GLU A 103 27.35 41.28 -3.83
C GLU A 103 28.77 40.73 -4.06
N PRO A 104 29.82 41.55 -3.92
CA PRO A 104 31.20 41.08 -4.04
C PRO A 104 31.54 40.20 -2.82
N LEU A 105 32.01 38.97 -3.07
CA LEU A 105 32.57 38.11 -2.02
C LEU A 105 33.97 38.61 -1.59
N PHE A 106 34.73 39.20 -2.51
CA PHE A 106 36.06 39.76 -2.20
C PHE A 106 36.10 41.26 -2.47
N ALA A 107 36.85 42.00 -1.65
CA ALA A 107 36.98 43.45 -1.78
C ALA A 107 37.51 43.92 -3.16
N ASP A 108 38.21 43.03 -3.87
CA ASP A 108 38.81 43.29 -5.19
C ASP A 108 37.94 42.84 -6.38
N SER A 109 36.70 42.36 -6.15
CA SER A 109 35.82 41.82 -7.21
C SER A 109 35.00 42.92 -7.92
N ASP A 110 35.11 43.00 -9.25
CA ASP A 110 34.29 43.91 -10.06
C ASP A 110 32.99 43.23 -10.53
N CYS A 111 31.89 43.51 -9.83
CA CYS A 111 30.57 42.95 -10.12
C CYS A 111 29.79 43.70 -11.20
N SER A 112 30.30 44.82 -11.72
CA SER A 112 29.61 45.62 -12.73
C SER A 112 29.58 44.93 -14.11
N ALA A 113 30.66 44.24 -14.47
CA ALA A 113 30.83 43.55 -15.76
C ALA A 113 29.89 42.34 -15.94
N MET A 114 29.57 41.63 -14.84
CA MET A 114 28.69 40.45 -14.86
C MET A 114 27.23 40.82 -15.19
N SER A 115 26.81 42.05 -14.83
CA SER A 115 25.45 42.54 -15.07
C SER A 115 25.09 42.72 -16.55
N ASN A 116 26.08 42.83 -17.45
CA ASN A 116 25.85 43.07 -18.88
C ASN A 116 25.87 41.78 -19.71
N THR A 117 26.75 40.82 -19.42
CA THR A 117 26.86 39.56 -20.17
C THR A 117 25.78 38.55 -19.80
N TRP A 118 25.35 38.52 -18.53
CA TRP A 118 24.42 37.49 -18.04
C TRP A 118 22.99 38.00 -17.86
N ARG A 119 22.69 39.26 -18.21
CA ARG A 119 21.45 39.94 -17.86
C ARG A 119 20.19 39.18 -18.28
N GLY A 120 20.11 38.74 -19.54
CA GLY A 120 18.93 38.04 -20.07
C GLY A 120 18.76 36.63 -19.48
N SER A 121 19.84 35.86 -19.38
CA SER A 121 19.80 34.51 -18.81
C SER A 121 19.49 34.54 -17.31
N LEU A 122 20.02 35.54 -16.59
CA LEU A 122 19.71 35.77 -15.17
C LEU A 122 18.31 36.32 -14.95
N GLU A 123 17.75 37.12 -15.87
CA GLU A 123 16.36 37.55 -15.79
C GLU A 123 15.40 36.35 -15.93
N SER A 124 15.68 35.45 -16.89
CA SER A 124 14.93 34.20 -17.02
C SER A 124 15.07 33.28 -15.80
N LEU A 125 16.29 33.16 -15.26
CA LEU A 125 16.54 32.35 -14.06
C LEU A 125 15.91 33.00 -12.81
N ALA A 126 15.98 34.32 -12.67
CA ALA A 126 15.38 35.07 -11.56
C ALA A 126 13.86 34.96 -11.59
N TRP A 127 13.23 35.09 -12.76
CA TRP A 127 11.81 34.84 -12.93
C TRP A 127 11.45 33.41 -12.52
N PHE A 128 12.23 32.40 -12.97
CA PHE A 128 12.00 31.02 -12.57
C PHE A 128 12.15 30.83 -11.06
N MET A 129 13.22 31.34 -10.44
CA MET A 129 13.44 31.24 -9.00
C MET A 129 12.31 31.93 -8.22
N ARG A 130 11.76 33.03 -8.75
CA ARG A 130 10.57 33.70 -8.21
C ARG A 130 9.33 32.84 -8.34
N TYR A 131 9.02 32.33 -9.54
CA TYR A 131 7.90 31.41 -9.79
C TYR A 131 8.01 30.14 -8.92
N TRP A 132 9.21 29.57 -8.81
CA TRP A 132 9.47 28.38 -8.01
C TRP A 132 9.36 28.69 -6.52
N ARG A 133 9.84 29.85 -6.09
CA ARG A 133 9.65 30.34 -4.72
C ARG A 133 8.17 30.48 -4.40
N ASP A 134 7.45 31.20 -5.25
CA ASP A 134 6.05 31.58 -5.06
C ASP A 134 5.13 30.35 -5.07
N ASN A 135 5.51 29.27 -5.78
CA ASN A 135 4.70 28.05 -5.85
C ASN A 135 5.21 26.90 -4.96
N PHE A 136 6.51 26.83 -4.65
CA PHE A 136 7.13 25.63 -4.07
C PHE A 136 8.08 25.88 -2.89
N SER A 137 8.57 27.10 -2.60
CA SER A 137 9.58 27.34 -1.54
C SER A 137 9.18 26.84 -0.15
N ALA A 138 7.91 27.03 0.25
CA ALA A 138 7.39 26.56 1.54
C ALA A 138 7.37 25.02 1.67
N ALA A 139 7.60 24.26 0.58
CA ALA A 139 7.75 22.81 0.62
C ALA A 139 9.14 22.35 1.07
N TYR A 140 10.16 23.15 0.79
CA TYR A 140 11.57 22.74 0.85
C TYR A 140 12.35 23.40 2.00
N ASP A 141 11.72 24.33 2.74
CA ASP A 141 12.27 25.01 3.93
C ASP A 141 13.63 25.69 3.69
N LEU A 142 13.88 26.12 2.45
CA LEU A 142 15.09 26.82 2.03
C LEU A 142 15.05 28.28 2.51
N ASN A 143 16.16 28.75 3.07
CA ASN A 143 16.31 30.14 3.50
C ASN A 143 16.84 31.04 2.39
N ARG A 144 17.76 30.50 1.58
CA ARG A 144 18.44 31.26 0.52
C ARG A 144 18.85 30.34 -0.63
N VAL A 145 18.75 30.87 -1.85
CA VAL A 145 19.39 30.33 -3.06
C VAL A 145 20.28 31.43 -3.62
N PHE A 146 21.53 31.11 -3.90
CA PHE A 146 22.52 32.06 -4.41
C PHE A 146 23.34 31.44 -5.53
N LEU A 147 23.83 32.28 -6.44
CA LEU A 147 24.70 31.88 -7.55
C LEU A 147 25.97 32.72 -7.50
N ILE A 148 27.12 32.08 -7.64
CA ILE A 148 28.43 32.73 -7.58
C ILE A 148 29.11 32.55 -8.93
N GLY A 149 29.48 33.64 -9.59
CA GLY A 149 30.20 33.56 -10.86
C GLY A 149 31.61 32.98 -10.69
N SER A 150 32.07 32.13 -11.61
CA SER A 150 33.41 31.51 -11.56
C SER A 150 34.54 32.52 -11.69
N ASP A 151 34.37 33.50 -12.60
CA ASP A 151 35.46 34.39 -13.03
C ASP A 151 35.51 35.69 -12.19
N ASN A 152 34.35 36.18 -11.75
CA ASN A 152 34.23 37.48 -11.06
C ASN A 152 33.96 37.32 -9.55
N LEU A 153 33.67 36.11 -9.06
CA LEU A 153 33.37 35.80 -7.64
C LEU A 153 32.29 36.70 -7.02
N CYS A 154 31.37 37.19 -7.85
CA CYS A 154 30.22 37.96 -7.42
C CYS A 154 29.06 37.01 -7.11
N MET A 155 28.42 37.22 -5.97
CA MET A 155 27.26 36.46 -5.53
C MET A 155 25.97 37.18 -5.97
N ALA A 156 25.18 36.54 -6.81
CA ALA A 156 23.79 36.90 -7.05
C ALA A 156 22.92 36.17 -6.02
N ASN A 157 22.28 36.92 -5.12
CA ASN A 157 21.38 36.36 -4.14
C ASN A 157 19.93 36.45 -4.64
N PHE A 158 19.26 35.31 -4.76
CA PHE A 158 17.86 35.25 -5.22
C PHE A 158 16.84 35.37 -4.08
N GLY A 159 17.30 35.44 -2.81
CA GLY A 159 16.52 35.80 -1.62
C GLY A 159 15.17 35.08 -1.45
N LEU A 160 15.11 34.06 -0.58
CA LEU A 160 13.84 33.37 -0.26
C LEU A 160 13.19 33.86 1.04
N ARG A 161 13.99 34.27 2.04
CA ARG A 161 13.55 34.84 3.32
C ARG A 161 14.42 36.04 3.71
N ASP A 162 13.81 37.12 4.19
CA ASP A 162 14.52 38.20 4.90
C ASP A 162 14.85 37.74 6.33
N MET A 163 15.90 36.93 6.47
CA MET A 163 16.41 36.52 7.78
C MET A 163 17.56 37.46 8.21
N PRO A 164 17.42 38.15 9.36
CA PRO A 164 18.51 38.91 9.95
C PRO A 164 19.45 37.95 10.68
N VAL A 165 20.34 37.30 9.96
CA VAL A 165 21.39 36.45 10.55
C VAL A 165 22.73 37.03 10.12
N GLU A 166 23.65 37.15 11.08
CA GLU A 166 25.03 37.65 10.96
C GLU A 166 25.67 37.30 9.61
N ARG A 167 25.48 38.19 8.64
CA ARG A 167 25.93 38.05 7.25
C ARG A 167 27.41 37.69 7.22
N ASP A 168 28.19 38.29 8.12
CA ASP A 168 29.64 38.23 8.12
C ASP A 168 30.21 36.85 8.50
N THR A 169 29.59 36.10 9.43
CA THR A 169 30.11 34.79 9.86
C THR A 169 29.81 33.71 8.83
N ALA A 170 28.58 33.70 8.28
CA ALA A 170 28.17 32.83 7.19
C ALA A 170 28.95 33.10 5.90
N LEU A 171 29.14 34.38 5.54
CA LEU A 171 29.95 34.76 4.40
C LEU A 171 31.41 34.35 4.60
N LYS A 172 32.03 34.58 5.77
CA LYS A 172 33.41 34.13 6.06
C LYS A 172 33.58 32.61 5.89
N ALA A 173 32.65 31.81 6.38
CA ALA A 173 32.70 30.35 6.20
C ALA A 173 32.56 29.95 4.72
N LEU A 174 31.68 30.64 3.98
CA LEU A 174 31.54 30.47 2.53
C LEU A 174 32.83 30.85 1.78
N HIS A 175 33.48 31.96 2.14
CA HIS A 175 34.76 32.40 1.55
C HIS A 175 35.86 31.34 1.70
N GLU A 176 36.03 30.79 2.92
CA GLU A 176 37.05 29.78 3.20
C GLU A 176 36.83 28.50 2.38
N ARG A 177 35.56 28.06 2.27
CA ARG A 177 35.20 26.85 1.52
C ARG A 177 35.32 27.02 0.01
N ILE A 178 35.02 28.20 -0.54
CA ILE A 178 35.21 28.51 -1.97
C ILE A 178 36.70 28.54 -2.33
N ASN A 179 37.56 29.12 -1.49
CA ASN A 179 39.00 29.10 -1.70
C ASN A 179 39.54 27.66 -1.72
N LYS A 180 39.13 26.83 -0.76
CA LYS A 180 39.50 25.41 -0.72
C LYS A 180 39.08 24.66 -1.99
N TYR A 181 37.91 24.98 -2.55
CA TYR A 181 37.42 24.38 -3.78
C TYR A 181 38.19 24.84 -5.02
N ARG A 182 38.52 26.13 -5.11
CA ARG A 182 39.30 26.69 -6.22
C ARG A 182 40.72 26.12 -6.26
N ASP A 183 41.30 25.90 -5.08
CA ASP A 183 42.66 25.41 -4.93
C ASP A 183 42.74 23.86 -5.00
N ALA A 184 41.60 23.17 -5.20
CA ALA A 184 41.53 21.71 -5.32
C ALA A 184 41.93 21.23 -6.73
N PRO A 185 42.59 20.05 -6.86
CA PRO A 185 42.97 19.48 -8.15
C PRO A 185 41.76 19.15 -9.05
N GLN A 186 41.93 19.24 -10.37
CA GLN A 186 40.84 19.17 -11.38
C GLN A 186 39.92 17.94 -11.27
N ASP A 187 40.39 16.81 -10.74
CA ASP A 187 39.55 15.60 -10.56
C ASP A 187 38.49 15.72 -9.45
N ASP A 188 38.72 16.54 -8.41
CA ASP A 188 37.75 16.78 -7.32
C ASP A 188 36.82 17.97 -7.59
N SER A 189 37.12 18.76 -8.64
CA SER A 189 36.39 19.98 -9.01
C SER A 189 34.96 19.73 -9.48
N GLY A 190 34.55 18.48 -9.76
CA GLY A 190 33.17 18.15 -10.14
C GLY A 190 32.21 17.85 -8.99
N SER A 191 32.69 17.80 -7.75
CA SER A 191 31.91 17.32 -6.59
C SER A 191 31.06 18.42 -5.94
N ASN A 192 29.88 18.04 -5.44
CA ASN A 192 29.04 18.93 -4.64
C ASN A 192 29.66 19.09 -3.25
N LEU A 193 29.68 20.32 -2.73
CA LEU A 193 30.17 20.61 -1.39
C LEU A 193 28.99 20.75 -0.43
N TYR A 194 29.15 20.18 0.76
CA TYR A 194 28.16 20.26 1.83
C TYR A 194 28.88 20.59 3.14
N TRP A 195 28.36 21.54 3.92
CA TRP A 195 28.88 21.82 5.26
C TRP A 195 27.79 22.35 6.19
N ILE A 196 28.07 22.31 7.49
CA ILE A 196 27.18 22.82 8.54
C ILE A 196 27.93 23.88 9.35
N SER A 197 27.25 24.98 9.66
CA SER A 197 27.71 25.95 10.66
C SER A 197 26.82 25.90 11.92
N GLU A 198 27.42 26.14 13.09
CA GLU A 198 26.67 26.26 14.34
C GLU A 198 25.76 27.49 14.33
N GLY A 199 24.54 27.34 14.85
CA GLY A 199 23.58 28.42 15.02
C GLY A 199 23.67 29.04 16.43
N PRO A 200 22.84 30.06 16.72
CA PRO A 200 22.89 30.80 17.98
C PRO A 200 22.43 29.99 19.21
N HIS A 201 21.76 28.86 19.00
CA HIS A 201 21.25 28.00 20.08
C HIS A 201 21.83 26.58 19.96
N PRO A 202 22.15 25.91 21.09
CA PRO A 202 22.55 24.51 21.09
C PRO A 202 21.51 23.65 20.36
N GLY A 203 21.95 22.83 19.40
CA GLY A 203 21.07 21.98 18.62
C GLY A 203 20.40 22.63 17.39
N VAL A 204 20.68 23.90 17.09
CA VAL A 204 20.29 24.56 15.83
C VAL A 204 21.53 24.92 15.01
N GLY A 205 21.51 24.68 13.70
CA GLY A 205 22.60 25.01 12.78
C GLY A 205 22.10 25.41 11.39
N TYR A 206 23.03 25.76 10.50
CA TYR A 206 22.74 26.05 9.09
C TYR A 206 23.47 25.05 8.20
N PHE A 207 22.74 24.38 7.33
CA PHE A 207 23.24 23.46 6.33
C PHE A 207 23.36 24.18 4.98
N TYR A 208 24.54 24.08 4.39
CA TYR A 208 24.84 24.66 3.09
C TYR A 208 25.16 23.55 2.09
N ALA A 209 24.65 23.70 0.87
CA ALA A 209 24.99 22.83 -0.25
C ALA A 209 25.38 23.69 -1.46
N LEU A 210 26.49 23.35 -2.12
CA LEU A 210 27.03 24.05 -3.28
C LEU A 210 27.28 23.05 -4.41
N THR A 211 26.87 23.40 -5.63
CA THR A 211 27.07 22.57 -6.82
C THR A 211 27.63 23.39 -7.99
N PRO A 212 28.61 22.86 -8.73
CA PRO A 212 29.11 23.52 -9.93
C PRO A 212 28.15 23.40 -11.11
N VAL A 213 27.99 24.50 -11.83
CA VAL A 213 27.18 24.64 -13.05
C VAL A 213 28.13 24.76 -14.24
N TYR A 214 28.07 23.79 -15.15
CA TYR A 214 28.93 23.75 -16.34
C TYR A 214 28.15 24.13 -17.58
N LEU A 215 28.75 24.96 -18.43
CA LEU A 215 28.21 25.32 -19.73
C LEU A 215 29.26 25.04 -20.80
N ALA A 216 28.91 24.22 -21.80
CA ALA A 216 29.85 23.74 -22.82
C ALA A 216 31.17 23.18 -22.24
N ASN A 217 31.08 22.44 -21.13
CA ASN A 217 32.22 21.83 -20.42
C ASN A 217 33.19 22.84 -19.74
N ARG A 218 32.78 24.11 -19.56
CA ARG A 218 33.49 25.11 -18.76
C ARG A 218 32.68 25.46 -17.52
N LEU A 219 33.32 25.49 -16.35
CA LEU A 219 32.70 25.97 -15.11
C LEU A 219 32.33 27.44 -15.28
N GLN A 220 31.05 27.79 -15.14
CA GLN A 220 30.58 29.17 -15.28
C GLN A 220 30.08 29.76 -13.96
N ALA A 221 29.49 28.94 -13.10
CA ALA A 221 29.00 29.39 -11.81
C ALA A 221 28.94 28.26 -10.78
N LEU A 222 28.85 28.65 -9.51
CA LEU A 222 28.54 27.79 -8.37
C LEU A 222 27.15 28.16 -7.86
N LEU A 223 26.23 27.20 -7.89
CA LEU A 223 24.88 27.36 -7.34
C LEU A 223 24.87 26.83 -5.91
N GLY A 224 24.34 27.63 -4.98
CA GLY A 224 24.29 27.28 -3.57
C GLY A 224 22.93 27.49 -2.93
N VAL A 225 22.65 26.69 -1.91
CA VAL A 225 21.46 26.81 -1.06
C VAL A 225 21.82 26.78 0.42
N GLU A 226 21.00 27.47 1.21
CA GLU A 226 21.11 27.53 2.66
C GLU A 226 19.78 27.06 3.30
N GLN A 227 19.88 26.19 4.31
CA GLN A 227 18.74 25.63 5.03
C GLN A 227 19.02 25.59 6.54
N THR A 228 18.03 25.92 7.38
CA THR A 228 18.15 25.74 8.83
C THR A 228 17.96 24.28 9.21
N ILE A 229 18.84 23.77 10.06
CA ILE A 229 18.75 22.43 10.64
C ILE A 229 18.50 22.50 12.15
N ARG A 230 17.66 21.60 12.64
CA ARG A 230 17.41 21.39 14.07
C ARG A 230 17.73 19.94 14.39
N MET A 231 18.50 19.69 15.44
CA MET A 231 18.93 18.33 15.82
C MET A 231 17.75 17.41 16.13
N GLU A 232 16.62 17.96 16.59
CA GLU A 232 15.35 17.24 16.78
C GLU A 232 14.83 16.58 15.49
N ASN A 233 15.18 17.11 14.31
CA ASN A 233 14.77 16.51 13.03
C ASN A 233 15.59 15.27 12.66
N PHE A 234 16.69 14.98 13.38
CA PHE A 234 17.65 13.91 13.06
C PHE A 234 17.51 12.69 13.96
N PHE A 235 16.59 12.68 14.93
CA PHE A 235 16.28 11.50 15.73
C PHE A 235 14.79 11.36 16.01
N LEU A 236 14.36 10.13 16.28
CA LEU A 236 13.00 9.85 16.74
C LEU A 236 12.98 9.88 18.28
N PRO A 237 12.00 10.55 18.92
CA PRO A 237 11.89 10.54 20.37
C PRO A 237 11.61 9.10 20.85
N GLY A 238 12.67 8.46 21.35
CA GLY A 238 12.68 7.07 21.81
C GLY A 238 12.59 6.93 23.32
N THR A 239 12.58 5.67 23.80
CA THR A 239 12.55 5.36 25.25
C THR A 239 13.92 5.52 25.94
N LEU A 240 14.99 5.66 25.16
CA LEU A 240 16.36 5.78 25.65
C LEU A 240 16.87 7.21 25.45
N PRO A 241 17.60 7.78 26.42
CA PRO A 241 18.31 9.05 26.21
C PRO A 241 19.46 8.81 25.23
N MET A 242 19.31 9.30 24.00
CA MET A 242 20.31 9.17 22.94
C MET A 242 21.12 10.45 22.80
N GLY A 243 22.44 10.31 22.69
CA GLY A 243 23.31 11.37 22.18
C GLY A 243 23.32 11.38 20.66
N VAL A 244 23.23 12.56 20.05
CA VAL A 244 23.34 12.74 18.59
C VAL A 244 24.39 13.79 18.29
N THR A 245 25.35 13.45 17.45
CA THR A 245 26.45 14.33 17.06
C THR A 245 26.73 14.21 15.56
N ILE A 246 26.89 15.35 14.88
CA ILE A 246 27.31 15.38 13.46
C ILE A 246 28.79 15.76 13.41
N LEU A 247 29.55 15.06 12.57
CA LEU A 247 30.99 15.23 12.38
C LEU A 247 31.31 15.65 10.93
N ASP A 248 32.35 16.46 10.76
CA ASP A 248 32.97 16.76 9.46
C ASP A 248 33.83 15.57 8.95
N GLU A 249 34.35 15.67 7.72
CA GLU A 249 35.30 14.75 7.08
C GLU A 249 36.48 14.37 7.99
N ASN A 250 36.97 15.35 8.76
CA ASN A 250 38.11 15.21 9.65
C ASN A 250 37.74 14.66 11.04
N GLY A 251 36.47 14.30 11.28
CA GLY A 251 35.98 13.80 12.56
C GLY A 251 35.76 14.89 13.63
N HIS A 252 35.77 16.17 13.25
CA HIS A 252 35.47 17.28 14.15
C HIS A 252 33.96 17.42 14.37
N THR A 253 33.55 17.66 15.61
CA THR A 253 32.15 17.87 15.98
C THR A 253 31.62 19.19 15.44
N LEU A 254 30.61 19.15 14.58
CA LEU A 254 29.96 20.33 13.99
C LEU A 254 28.75 20.77 14.82
N ILE A 255 27.95 19.82 15.30
CA ILE A 255 26.78 20.10 16.14
C ILE A 255 26.46 18.88 17.01
N SER A 256 26.08 19.11 18.27
CA SER A 256 25.72 18.06 19.22
C SER A 256 24.46 18.44 19.98
N LEU A 257 23.58 17.46 20.21
CA LEU A 257 22.38 17.61 21.06
C LEU A 257 22.75 17.61 22.55
N THR A 258 23.75 16.80 22.90
CA THR A 258 24.22 16.69 24.28
C THR A 258 25.32 17.71 24.51
N GLY A 259 25.25 18.42 25.63
CA GLY A 259 26.16 19.52 25.98
C GLY A 259 27.64 19.10 26.00
N PRO A 260 28.56 20.05 26.25
CA PRO A 260 30.01 19.82 26.13
C PRO A 260 30.59 18.70 27.00
N GLU A 261 29.88 18.22 28.03
CA GLU A 261 30.34 17.17 28.96
C GLU A 261 30.26 15.73 28.41
N SER A 262 29.45 15.47 27.37
CA SER A 262 29.34 14.15 26.73
C SER A 262 29.86 14.17 25.28
N LYS A 263 30.92 14.94 25.02
CA LYS A 263 31.63 14.87 23.75
C LYS A 263 32.27 13.49 23.63
N ILE A 264 31.77 12.68 22.68
CA ILE A 264 32.37 11.40 22.33
C ILE A 264 33.82 11.67 21.91
N LYS A 265 34.79 11.20 22.70
CA LYS A 265 36.19 11.18 22.29
C LYS A 265 36.30 10.16 21.17
N GLY A 266 36.36 10.61 19.93
CA GLY A 266 36.43 9.67 18.82
C GLY A 266 37.76 8.93 18.84
N ASP A 267 37.68 7.62 18.69
CA ASP A 267 38.84 6.74 18.56
C ASP A 267 39.17 6.64 17.05
N PRO A 268 40.45 6.80 16.67
CA PRO A 268 40.88 6.72 15.28
C PRO A 268 40.45 5.43 14.55
N ARG A 269 40.22 4.31 15.28
CA ARG A 269 39.83 3.02 14.67
C ARG A 269 38.49 3.07 13.92
N TRP A 270 37.46 3.66 14.52
CA TRP A 270 36.12 3.74 13.90
C TRP A 270 35.83 5.08 13.23
N MET A 271 36.68 6.09 13.45
CA MET A 271 36.62 7.36 12.71
C MET A 271 36.91 7.20 11.21
N GLN A 272 37.68 6.18 10.79
CA GLN A 272 37.99 5.97 9.36
C GLN A 272 36.94 5.14 8.62
N GLU A 273 36.13 4.35 9.32
CA GLU A 273 35.12 3.49 8.69
C GLU A 273 33.85 4.27 8.28
N ARG A 274 33.25 3.91 7.13
CA ARG A 274 32.01 4.57 6.63
C ARG A 274 30.77 4.29 7.48
N SER A 275 30.74 3.14 8.14
CA SER A 275 29.68 2.73 9.06
C SER A 275 30.30 1.84 10.10
N TRP A 276 30.09 2.17 11.37
CA TRP A 276 30.60 1.38 12.49
C TRP A 276 29.55 1.30 13.59
N PHE A 277 29.38 0.11 14.15
CA PHE A 277 28.48 -0.13 15.27
C PHE A 277 29.22 -0.96 16.31
N GLY A 278 29.33 -0.45 17.52
CA GLY A 278 30.03 -1.17 18.57
C GLY A 278 30.20 -0.37 19.86
N TYR A 279 30.93 -0.98 20.78
CA TYR A 279 31.19 -0.41 22.10
C TYR A 279 32.46 0.46 22.08
N THR A 280 32.43 1.57 22.80
CA THR A 280 33.60 2.42 23.03
C THR A 280 34.64 1.72 23.93
N GLU A 281 35.87 2.21 23.93
CA GLU A 281 36.93 1.67 24.80
C GLU A 281 36.47 1.69 26.27
N GLY A 282 36.51 0.52 26.91
CA GLY A 282 36.03 0.33 28.28
C GLY A 282 34.53 0.04 28.41
N PHE A 283 33.82 -0.31 27.32
CA PHE A 283 32.40 -0.70 27.33
C PHE A 283 31.47 0.32 27.99
N ARG A 284 31.77 1.61 27.85
CA ARG A 284 30.98 2.69 28.49
C ARG A 284 29.74 3.04 27.69
N GLU A 285 29.88 3.14 26.38
CA GLU A 285 28.80 3.55 25.48
C GLU A 285 28.73 2.61 24.26
N LEU A 286 27.51 2.38 23.80
CA LEU A 286 27.20 1.72 22.53
C LEU A 286 26.96 2.80 21.48
N VAL A 287 27.69 2.75 20.37
CA VAL A 287 27.74 3.82 19.38
C VAL A 287 27.43 3.29 17.98
N LEU A 288 26.65 4.05 17.20
CA LEU A 288 26.51 3.88 15.75
C LEU A 288 27.04 5.13 15.04
N LYS A 289 28.06 4.96 14.20
CA LYS A 289 28.49 5.94 13.22
C LYS A 289 27.98 5.54 11.83
N LYS A 290 27.44 6.49 11.08
CA LYS A 290 27.14 6.34 9.65
C LYS A 290 27.45 7.62 8.87
N ASN A 291 27.95 7.46 7.65
CA ASN A 291 28.06 8.58 6.71
C ASN A 291 26.68 8.97 6.15
N LEU A 292 26.53 10.25 5.78
CA LEU A 292 25.31 10.82 5.22
C LEU A 292 25.47 11.13 3.72
N PRO A 293 25.43 10.14 2.82
CA PRO A 293 25.59 10.39 1.38
C PRO A 293 24.40 11.21 0.83
N PRO A 294 24.64 12.11 -0.15
CA PRO A 294 25.88 12.34 -0.89
C PRO A 294 26.88 13.30 -0.24
N SER A 295 26.63 13.74 1.00
CA SER A 295 27.59 14.57 1.73
C SER A 295 28.73 13.73 2.31
N SER A 296 29.82 14.40 2.67
CA SER A 296 30.96 13.82 3.36
C SER A 296 30.82 13.84 4.90
N LEU A 297 29.69 14.33 5.39
CA LEU A 297 29.35 14.39 6.82
C LEU A 297 29.05 12.99 7.36
N SER A 298 29.31 12.81 8.66
CA SER A 298 28.92 11.60 9.38
C SER A 298 28.10 11.93 10.62
N ILE A 299 27.15 11.05 10.95
CA ILE A 299 26.31 11.16 12.14
C ILE A 299 26.66 10.03 13.10
N VAL A 300 26.71 10.37 14.39
CA VAL A 300 27.03 9.47 15.49
C VAL A 300 25.91 9.48 16.50
N TYR A 301 25.39 8.29 16.80
CA TYR A 301 24.42 8.03 17.85
C TYR A 301 25.09 7.29 18.99
N SER A 302 24.84 7.67 20.25
CA SER A 302 25.40 6.99 21.43
C SER A 302 24.38 6.77 22.54
N VAL A 303 24.52 5.63 23.25
CA VAL A 303 23.74 5.27 24.45
C VAL A 303 24.66 4.63 25.50
N PRO A 304 24.57 5.01 26.80
CA PRO A 304 25.34 4.37 27.87
C PRO A 304 24.97 2.89 28.12
N VAL A 305 25.97 2.03 28.30
CA VAL A 305 25.78 0.57 28.47
C VAL A 305 25.08 0.19 29.78
N ASP A 306 25.28 0.97 30.84
CA ASP A 306 24.61 0.77 32.14
C ASP A 306 23.08 0.77 32.00
N LYS A 307 22.56 1.64 31.13
CA LYS A 307 21.13 1.74 30.83
C LYS A 307 20.61 0.55 30.02
N VAL A 308 21.47 -0.09 29.23
CA VAL A 308 21.12 -1.32 28.49
C VAL A 308 21.04 -2.52 29.45
N LEU A 309 21.98 -2.65 30.38
CA LEU A 309 22.06 -3.76 31.34
C LEU A 309 20.95 -3.75 32.41
N GLU A 310 20.55 -2.56 32.86
CA GLU A 310 19.53 -2.38 33.91
C GLU A 310 18.22 -3.15 33.59
N ARG A 311 17.87 -3.25 32.30
CA ARG A 311 16.62 -3.84 31.82
C ARG A 311 16.65 -5.37 31.71
N ILE A 312 17.82 -5.98 31.55
CA ILE A 312 18.00 -7.45 31.41
C ILE A 312 18.43 -8.15 32.71
N ARG A 313 18.71 -7.38 33.76
CA ARG A 313 19.21 -7.88 35.05
C ARG A 313 18.35 -9.01 35.65
N MET A 314 17.02 -8.89 35.63
CA MET A 314 16.10 -9.90 36.20
C MET A 314 16.11 -11.20 35.40
N LEU A 315 16.32 -11.14 34.09
CA LEU A 315 16.30 -12.31 33.21
C LEU A 315 17.51 -13.22 33.47
N ILE A 316 18.68 -12.62 33.67
CA ILE A 316 19.93 -13.33 34.01
C ILE A 316 19.76 -14.10 35.32
N LEU A 317 19.17 -13.44 36.33
CA LEU A 317 18.97 -14.04 37.65
C LEU A 317 18.01 -15.25 37.59
N ASN A 318 16.91 -15.13 36.86
CA ASN A 318 15.93 -16.22 36.71
C ASN A 318 16.49 -17.43 35.94
N ALA A 319 17.31 -17.20 34.90
CA ALA A 319 17.89 -18.27 34.09
C ALA A 319 18.84 -19.16 34.89
N ILE A 320 19.66 -18.55 35.77
CA ILE A 320 20.57 -19.28 36.65
C ILE A 320 19.77 -20.17 37.62
N LEU A 321 18.69 -19.64 38.21
CA LEU A 321 17.85 -20.38 39.15
C LEU A 321 17.18 -21.62 38.50
N LEU A 322 16.63 -21.45 37.30
CA LEU A 322 15.94 -22.53 36.58
C LEU A 322 16.88 -23.69 36.23
N ASN A 323 18.13 -23.38 35.87
CA ASN A 323 19.10 -24.39 35.46
C ASN A 323 19.42 -25.40 36.58
N VAL A 324 19.57 -24.88 37.80
CA VAL A 324 19.85 -25.67 39.00
C VAL A 324 18.68 -26.62 39.29
N LEU A 325 17.44 -26.14 39.18
CA LEU A 325 16.24 -26.95 39.41
C LEU A 325 16.05 -28.06 38.37
N ALA A 326 16.32 -27.78 37.10
CA ALA A 326 16.18 -28.75 36.02
C ALA A 326 17.17 -29.93 36.14
N GLY A 327 18.41 -29.66 36.54
CA GLY A 327 19.42 -30.70 36.78
C GLY A 327 18.99 -31.71 37.84
N ALA A 328 18.39 -31.23 38.94
CA ALA A 328 17.88 -32.09 40.00
C ALA A 328 16.74 -33.01 39.53
N ALA A 329 15.83 -32.52 38.69
CA ALA A 329 14.68 -33.28 38.20
C ALA A 329 15.06 -34.38 37.18
N LEU A 330 15.95 -34.10 36.23
CA LEU A 330 16.35 -35.08 35.20
C LEU A 330 17.00 -36.33 35.80
N PHE A 331 17.84 -36.14 36.82
CA PHE A 331 18.53 -37.26 37.46
C PHE A 331 17.57 -38.19 38.21
N THR A 332 16.53 -37.64 38.84
CA THR A 332 15.51 -38.46 39.54
C THR A 332 14.64 -39.26 38.57
N LEU A 333 14.25 -38.66 37.43
CA LEU A 333 13.42 -39.30 36.41
C LEU A 333 14.17 -40.40 35.65
N ALA A 334 15.45 -40.17 35.34
CA ALA A 334 16.31 -41.18 34.70
C ALA A 334 16.36 -42.49 35.50
N ARG A 335 16.45 -42.36 36.83
CA ARG A 335 16.47 -43.50 37.76
C ARG A 335 15.16 -44.27 37.80
N MET A 336 14.02 -43.61 37.57
CA MET A 336 12.69 -44.22 37.59
C MET A 336 12.42 -45.07 36.34
N TYR A 337 12.70 -44.52 35.15
CA TYR A 337 12.39 -45.16 33.85
C TYR A 337 13.15 -46.47 33.63
N GLU A 338 14.42 -46.48 34.04
CA GLU A 338 15.28 -47.66 33.99
C GLU A 338 14.64 -48.90 34.65
N ARG A 339 13.82 -48.70 35.69
CA ARG A 339 13.21 -49.80 36.44
C ARG A 339 11.87 -50.30 35.88
N ARG A 340 11.15 -49.51 35.08
CA ARG A 340 9.75 -49.85 34.69
C ARG A 340 9.55 -50.33 33.25
N ILE A 341 10.36 -49.91 32.27
CA ILE A 341 9.99 -50.06 30.83
C ILE A 341 10.93 -50.93 30.02
N PHE A 342 12.24 -50.75 30.13
CA PHE A 342 13.17 -51.47 29.25
C PHE A 342 13.19 -52.98 29.51
N ILE A 343 12.94 -53.40 30.74
CA ILE A 343 13.00 -54.82 31.10
C ILE A 343 11.92 -55.68 30.38
N PRO A 344 10.64 -55.27 30.25
CA PRO A 344 9.61 -56.08 29.57
C PRO A 344 9.64 -56.10 28.02
N ALA A 345 10.02 -55.01 27.36
CA ALA A 345 9.89 -54.85 25.89
C ALA A 345 10.79 -55.78 25.04
N GLU A 346 11.85 -56.33 25.63
CA GLU A 346 12.76 -57.28 24.97
C GLU A 346 12.05 -58.56 24.51
N SER A 347 10.93 -58.91 25.13
CA SER A 347 10.27 -60.20 24.95
C SER A 347 9.30 -60.29 23.76
N ASP A 348 8.74 -59.18 23.27
CA ASP A 348 7.63 -59.20 22.30
C ASP A 348 8.06 -59.13 20.81
N ALA A 349 9.22 -58.54 20.50
CA ALA A 349 9.64 -58.30 19.12
C ALA A 349 9.99 -59.58 18.32
N LEU A 350 10.22 -60.70 19.01
CA LEU A 350 10.75 -61.91 18.40
C LEU A 350 9.73 -62.70 17.55
N ARG A 351 8.44 -62.36 17.58
CA ARG A 351 7.38 -63.18 16.97
C ARG A 351 6.83 -62.70 15.62
N LEU A 352 7.11 -61.46 15.20
CA LEU A 352 6.42 -60.84 14.06
C LEU A 352 7.16 -60.99 12.71
N GLU A 353 8.45 -61.30 12.74
CA GLU A 353 9.31 -61.24 11.55
C GLU A 353 9.16 -62.47 10.63
N GLU A 354 8.71 -63.61 11.14
CA GLU A 354 8.84 -64.87 10.39
C GLU A 354 7.77 -65.14 9.33
N HIS A 355 6.56 -64.60 9.42
CA HIS A 355 5.46 -65.20 8.64
C HIS A 355 5.11 -64.56 7.30
N GLU A 356 5.25 -63.26 7.13
CA GLU A 356 4.41 -62.61 6.13
C GLU A 356 5.12 -62.30 4.82
N GLN A 357 6.40 -61.97 4.86
CA GLN A 357 6.81 -60.95 3.89
C GLN A 357 7.20 -61.46 2.52
N PHE A 358 7.61 -62.71 2.39
CA PHE A 358 8.33 -63.02 1.16
C PHE A 358 7.40 -63.42 0.00
N ASN A 359 6.60 -64.46 0.16
CA ASN A 359 5.94 -65.09 -0.99
C ASN A 359 4.75 -64.30 -1.56
N ARG A 360 4.11 -63.44 -0.76
CA ARG A 360 2.97 -62.65 -1.24
C ARG A 360 3.35 -61.50 -2.17
N LYS A 361 4.54 -60.93 -2.05
CA LYS A 361 4.88 -59.69 -2.78
C LYS A 361 5.24 -59.91 -4.25
N ILE A 362 5.66 -61.11 -4.63
CA ILE A 362 6.16 -61.40 -5.98
C ILE A 362 5.02 -61.50 -7.01
N VAL A 363 3.93 -62.18 -6.69
CA VAL A 363 2.81 -62.40 -7.63
C VAL A 363 1.90 -61.17 -7.74
N ALA A 364 1.84 -60.34 -6.69
CA ALA A 364 0.99 -59.17 -6.65
C ALA A 364 1.49 -57.97 -7.49
N SER A 365 2.72 -57.98 -8.01
CA SER A 365 3.37 -56.78 -8.58
C SER A 365 3.49 -56.75 -10.12
N ALA A 366 2.89 -57.69 -10.86
CA ALA A 366 2.96 -57.73 -12.34
C ALA A 366 1.94 -56.77 -13.01
N PRO A 367 2.36 -55.89 -13.97
CA PRO A 367 1.55 -54.79 -14.50
C PRO A 367 0.65 -55.14 -15.71
N VAL A 368 0.50 -56.42 -16.02
CA VAL A 368 -0.38 -56.92 -17.08
C VAL A 368 -1.35 -57.93 -16.49
N GLY A 369 -2.52 -58.11 -17.11
CA GLY A 369 -3.48 -59.09 -16.62
C GLY A 369 -2.96 -60.49 -16.91
N ILE A 370 -2.34 -61.15 -15.92
CA ILE A 370 -1.85 -62.53 -16.01
C ILE A 370 -2.86 -63.46 -15.34
N CYS A 371 -3.48 -64.33 -16.12
CA CYS A 371 -4.29 -65.43 -15.61
C CYS A 371 -3.80 -66.76 -16.16
N ILE A 372 -3.86 -67.79 -15.33
CA ILE A 372 -3.46 -69.15 -15.68
C ILE A 372 -4.73 -69.99 -15.75
N LEU A 373 -5.13 -70.35 -16.96
CA LEU A 373 -6.32 -71.14 -17.26
C LEU A 373 -5.95 -72.61 -17.48
N ARG A 374 -6.80 -73.58 -17.18
CA ARG A 374 -6.57 -74.99 -17.51
C ARG A 374 -6.98 -75.25 -18.96
N THR A 375 -6.21 -76.04 -19.68
CA THR A 375 -6.37 -76.19 -21.16
C THR A 375 -7.43 -77.20 -21.58
N ALA A 376 -7.80 -78.11 -20.67
CA ALA A 376 -8.82 -79.13 -20.94
C ALA A 376 -10.25 -78.56 -20.89
N ASP A 377 -10.49 -77.56 -20.03
CA ASP A 377 -11.82 -77.04 -19.67
C ASP A 377 -11.90 -75.50 -19.62
N GLY A 378 -10.77 -74.79 -19.71
CA GLY A 378 -10.71 -73.32 -19.68
C GLY A 378 -10.74 -72.67 -18.29
N VAL A 379 -10.61 -73.44 -17.19
CA VAL A 379 -10.85 -72.93 -15.81
C VAL A 379 -9.66 -72.15 -15.24
N ASN A 380 -9.88 -71.00 -14.58
CA ASN A 380 -8.83 -70.17 -14.00
C ASN A 380 -8.29 -70.71 -12.65
N ILE A 381 -6.96 -70.86 -12.55
CA ILE A 381 -6.23 -71.44 -11.41
C ILE A 381 -5.53 -70.37 -10.55
N LEU A 382 -4.89 -69.40 -11.20
CA LEU A 382 -4.17 -68.32 -10.54
C LEU A 382 -4.20 -67.11 -11.45
N SER A 383 -4.62 -65.98 -10.90
CA SER A 383 -4.61 -64.72 -11.62
C SER A 383 -4.22 -63.61 -10.69
N ASN A 384 -3.39 -62.69 -11.16
CA ASN A 384 -3.33 -61.39 -10.52
C ASN A 384 -4.69 -60.69 -10.73
N GLU A 385 -4.99 -59.72 -9.89
CA GLU A 385 -6.32 -59.10 -9.90
C GLU A 385 -6.68 -58.49 -11.28
N LEU A 386 -5.70 -57.94 -11.99
CA LEU A 386 -5.93 -57.29 -13.28
C LEU A 386 -6.47 -58.27 -14.34
N ALA A 387 -5.97 -59.51 -14.37
CA ALA A 387 -6.43 -60.51 -15.33
C ALA A 387 -7.83 -61.04 -15.02
N HIS A 388 -8.10 -61.25 -13.72
CA HIS A 388 -9.41 -61.68 -13.26
C HIS A 388 -10.48 -60.69 -13.69
N THR A 389 -10.13 -59.41 -13.66
CA THR A 389 -11.03 -58.31 -14.02
C THR A 389 -11.34 -58.29 -15.50
N TYR A 390 -10.35 -58.35 -16.40
CA TYR A 390 -10.60 -58.30 -17.84
C TYR A 390 -11.36 -59.51 -18.39
N LEU A 391 -11.08 -60.71 -17.87
CA LEU A 391 -11.80 -61.92 -18.28
C LEU A 391 -13.30 -61.86 -17.94
N ASN A 392 -13.63 -61.25 -16.80
CA ASN A 392 -15.01 -61.09 -16.37
C ASN A 392 -15.82 -60.09 -17.23
N MET A 393 -15.18 -59.28 -18.07
CA MET A 393 -15.85 -58.29 -18.94
C MET A 393 -16.27 -58.84 -20.31
N LEU A 394 -15.78 -60.01 -20.68
CA LEU A 394 -16.14 -60.67 -21.94
C LEU A 394 -17.50 -61.34 -21.83
N THR A 395 -18.32 -61.28 -22.88
CA THR A 395 -19.62 -61.94 -22.87
C THR A 395 -19.48 -63.46 -22.92
N HIS A 396 -20.57 -64.16 -22.61
CA HIS A 396 -20.53 -65.62 -22.59
C HIS A 396 -20.22 -66.22 -23.97
N GLU A 397 -20.70 -65.58 -25.05
CA GLU A 397 -20.35 -65.94 -26.44
C GLU A 397 -18.87 -65.67 -26.73
N ASP A 398 -18.35 -64.51 -26.33
CA ASP A 398 -16.94 -64.16 -26.54
C ASP A 398 -15.99 -65.09 -25.78
N ARG A 399 -16.34 -65.48 -24.55
CA ARG A 399 -15.56 -66.44 -23.75
C ARG A 399 -15.53 -67.81 -24.39
N GLN A 400 -16.68 -68.30 -24.87
CA GLN A 400 -16.74 -69.59 -25.56
C GLN A 400 -15.91 -69.55 -26.85
N ARG A 401 -16.00 -68.46 -27.61
CA ARG A 401 -15.19 -68.24 -28.82
C ARG A 401 -13.69 -68.19 -28.49
N LEU A 402 -13.29 -67.51 -27.42
CA LEU A 402 -11.90 -67.46 -26.95
C LEU A 402 -11.38 -68.84 -26.53
N THR A 403 -12.14 -69.61 -25.75
CA THR A 403 -11.76 -70.97 -25.37
C THR A 403 -11.58 -71.87 -26.60
N GLN A 404 -12.46 -71.75 -27.59
CA GLN A 404 -12.35 -72.50 -28.85
C GLN A 404 -11.09 -72.11 -29.64
N ILE A 405 -10.74 -70.83 -29.68
CA ILE A 405 -9.53 -70.32 -30.35
C ILE A 405 -8.26 -70.80 -29.61
N ILE A 406 -8.26 -70.78 -28.27
CA ILE A 406 -7.12 -71.21 -27.43
C ILE A 406 -6.84 -72.72 -27.60
N CYS A 407 -7.89 -73.55 -27.68
CA CYS A 407 -7.77 -74.99 -27.88
C CYS A 407 -7.49 -75.38 -29.35
N GLY A 408 -7.97 -74.60 -30.33
CA GLY A 408 -7.87 -74.90 -31.76
C GLY A 408 -6.59 -74.43 -32.45
N GLN A 409 -5.73 -73.65 -31.76
CA GLN A 409 -4.42 -73.17 -32.23
C GLN A 409 -4.41 -72.44 -33.59
N GLN A 410 -5.38 -71.54 -33.86
CA GLN A 410 -5.43 -70.84 -35.17
C GLN A 410 -4.87 -69.40 -35.15
N VAL A 411 -4.81 -68.69 -34.02
CA VAL A 411 -4.27 -67.30 -33.93
C VAL A 411 -3.66 -67.03 -32.54
N ASN A 412 -2.60 -66.21 -32.45
CA ASN A 412 -1.88 -65.92 -31.18
C ASN A 412 -2.42 -64.73 -30.37
N PHE A 413 -3.29 -63.88 -30.96
CA PHE A 413 -3.95 -62.77 -30.26
C PHE A 413 -5.31 -62.42 -30.91
N VAL A 414 -6.18 -61.72 -30.16
CA VAL A 414 -7.51 -61.30 -30.61
C VAL A 414 -7.87 -59.92 -30.03
N ASP A 415 -8.41 -59.04 -30.88
CA ASP A 415 -8.99 -57.76 -30.46
C ASP A 415 -10.50 -57.92 -30.30
N VAL A 416 -10.98 -57.57 -29.10
CA VAL A 416 -12.38 -57.69 -28.73
C VAL A 416 -12.82 -56.37 -28.15
N LEU A 417 -13.84 -55.79 -28.76
CA LEU A 417 -14.65 -54.80 -28.08
C LEU A 417 -15.47 -55.59 -27.07
N THR A 418 -15.07 -55.53 -25.81
CA THR A 418 -15.85 -56.21 -24.78
C THR A 418 -17.25 -55.61 -24.73
N SER A 419 -18.16 -56.29 -24.03
CA SER A 419 -19.47 -55.70 -23.71
C SER A 419 -19.39 -54.31 -23.08
N ASN A 420 -18.23 -53.98 -22.51
CA ASN A 420 -17.95 -52.73 -21.83
C ASN A 420 -17.22 -51.68 -22.71
N ASN A 421 -17.20 -51.82 -24.04
CA ASN A 421 -16.58 -50.87 -24.98
C ASN A 421 -15.05 -50.66 -24.81
N THR A 422 -14.39 -51.46 -23.98
CA THR A 422 -12.93 -51.49 -23.91
C THR A 422 -12.40 -52.32 -25.06
N ASN A 423 -11.48 -51.74 -25.80
CA ASN A 423 -10.77 -52.40 -26.88
C ASN A 423 -9.66 -53.23 -26.24
N LEU A 424 -9.99 -54.47 -25.90
CA LEU A 424 -9.09 -55.39 -25.24
C LEU A 424 -8.41 -56.28 -26.27
N GLN A 425 -7.09 -56.34 -26.17
CA GLN A 425 -6.23 -57.22 -26.94
C GLN A 425 -5.75 -58.34 -26.01
N ILE A 426 -6.08 -59.58 -26.37
CA ILE A 426 -5.81 -60.76 -25.53
C ILE A 426 -4.78 -61.65 -26.22
N SER A 427 -3.73 -62.05 -25.50
CA SER A 427 -2.64 -62.94 -25.95
C SER A 427 -2.48 -64.15 -25.01
N PHE A 428 -2.04 -65.32 -25.47
CA PHE A 428 -1.94 -66.52 -24.60
C PHE A 428 -0.84 -67.52 -24.98
N VAL A 429 -0.33 -68.30 -23.99
CA VAL A 429 0.76 -69.30 -24.11
C VAL A 429 0.52 -70.51 -23.18
N HIS A 430 0.84 -71.75 -23.60
CA HIS A 430 0.59 -72.99 -22.83
C HIS A 430 1.78 -73.45 -21.93
N SER A 431 1.54 -74.02 -20.73
CA SER A 431 2.50 -74.42 -19.68
C SER A 431 1.94 -75.50 -18.71
N ARG A 432 2.60 -75.80 -17.57
CA ARG A 432 2.17 -76.81 -16.56
C ARG A 432 2.26 -76.31 -15.11
N TYR A 433 1.20 -76.46 -14.30
CA TYR A 433 1.17 -76.03 -12.89
C TYR A 433 0.50 -77.09 -12.00
N ARG A 434 1.07 -77.39 -10.82
CA ARG A 434 0.63 -78.48 -9.92
C ARG A 434 0.34 -79.80 -10.65
N ASN A 435 1.17 -80.13 -11.63
CA ASN A 435 1.11 -81.33 -12.50
C ASN A 435 0.01 -81.36 -13.59
N GLU A 436 -0.72 -80.26 -13.83
CA GLU A 436 -1.78 -80.11 -14.86
C GLU A 436 -1.36 -79.19 -16.03
N ASN A 437 -1.88 -79.44 -17.25
CA ASN A 437 -1.63 -78.59 -18.44
C ASN A 437 -2.50 -77.32 -18.43
N VAL A 438 -1.86 -76.15 -18.47
CA VAL A 438 -2.48 -74.83 -18.28
C VAL A 438 -2.07 -73.86 -19.40
N ALA A 439 -2.86 -72.82 -19.68
CA ALA A 439 -2.57 -71.71 -20.57
C ALA A 439 -2.47 -70.41 -19.76
N ILE A 440 -1.32 -69.75 -19.83
CA ILE A 440 -1.10 -68.43 -19.26
C ILE A 440 -1.56 -67.40 -20.30
N CYS A 441 -2.55 -66.60 -19.95
CA CYS A 441 -3.08 -65.54 -20.80
C CYS A 441 -2.68 -64.17 -20.26
N VAL A 442 -2.38 -63.25 -21.18
CA VAL A 442 -2.00 -61.88 -20.93
C VAL A 442 -2.99 -60.96 -21.65
N LEU A 443 -3.64 -60.09 -20.89
CA LEU A 443 -4.67 -59.16 -21.39
C LEU A 443 -4.16 -57.72 -21.32
N VAL A 444 -4.28 -56.98 -22.44
CA VAL A 444 -3.79 -55.61 -22.62
C VAL A 444 -4.87 -54.74 -23.26
N ASP A 445 -5.07 -53.54 -22.73
CA ASP A 445 -6.07 -52.58 -23.22
C ASP A 445 -5.45 -51.60 -24.23
N VAL A 446 -6.03 -51.49 -25.43
CA VAL A 446 -5.59 -50.62 -26.55
C VAL A 446 -6.53 -49.43 -26.80
N SER A 447 -7.47 -49.18 -25.88
CA SER A 447 -8.47 -48.12 -26.00
C SER A 447 -7.89 -46.69 -26.16
N SER A 448 -6.68 -46.43 -25.67
CA SER A 448 -6.03 -45.11 -25.76
C SER A 448 -5.72 -44.67 -27.19
N ARG A 449 -5.51 -45.62 -28.10
CA ARG A 449 -5.13 -45.34 -29.49
C ARG A 449 -6.31 -44.91 -30.35
N VAL A 450 -7.48 -45.52 -30.15
CA VAL A 450 -8.73 -45.19 -30.86
C VAL A 450 -9.31 -43.85 -30.35
N LYS A 451 -9.19 -43.58 -29.05
CA LYS A 451 -9.57 -42.29 -28.43
C LYS A 451 -8.78 -41.08 -28.96
N MET A 452 -7.57 -41.29 -29.50
CA MET A 452 -6.74 -40.22 -30.06
C MET A 452 -7.34 -39.66 -31.36
N GLU A 453 -8.06 -40.47 -32.13
CA GLU A 453 -8.63 -40.10 -33.42
C GLU A 453 -9.94 -39.29 -33.27
N GLU A 454 -10.79 -39.66 -32.31
CA GLU A 454 -11.92 -38.83 -31.86
C GLU A 454 -11.45 -37.46 -31.31
N SER A 455 -10.28 -37.42 -30.66
CA SER A 455 -9.75 -36.18 -30.05
C SER A 455 -9.46 -35.06 -31.06
N LEU A 456 -9.15 -35.39 -32.32
CA LEU A 456 -8.84 -34.38 -33.35
C LEU A 456 -10.09 -33.66 -33.87
N GLN A 457 -11.24 -34.32 -33.89
CA GLN A 457 -12.50 -33.73 -34.34
C GLN A 457 -13.16 -32.90 -33.21
N GLU A 458 -12.92 -33.29 -31.96
CA GLU A 458 -13.21 -32.47 -30.78
C GLU A 458 -12.37 -31.16 -30.76
N MET A 459 -11.11 -31.17 -31.20
CA MET A 459 -10.25 -29.98 -31.19
C MET A 459 -10.79 -28.80 -32.02
N ALA A 460 -11.52 -29.05 -33.12
CA ALA A 460 -12.05 -28.00 -34.00
C ALA A 460 -13.33 -27.34 -33.44
N GLN A 461 -14.27 -28.14 -32.90
CA GLN A 461 -15.42 -27.62 -32.16
C GLN A 461 -15.00 -26.93 -30.86
N ALA A 462 -13.93 -27.41 -30.23
CA ALA A 462 -13.34 -26.78 -29.06
C ALA A 462 -12.81 -25.36 -29.33
N ALA A 463 -12.34 -25.04 -30.54
CA ALA A 463 -11.81 -23.70 -30.85
C ALA A 463 -12.90 -22.61 -30.97
N GLU A 464 -14.04 -22.93 -31.58
CA GLU A 464 -15.18 -22.01 -31.73
C GLU A 464 -15.91 -21.82 -30.39
N GLN A 465 -16.13 -22.92 -29.68
CA GLN A 465 -16.60 -22.89 -28.30
C GLN A 465 -15.60 -22.14 -27.40
N ALA A 466 -14.29 -22.24 -27.63
CA ALA A 466 -13.27 -21.52 -26.86
C ALA A 466 -13.38 -20.00 -26.98
N SER A 467 -13.89 -19.44 -28.08
CA SER A 467 -14.01 -17.99 -28.24
C SER A 467 -15.20 -17.40 -27.47
N GLN A 468 -16.40 -17.98 -27.60
CA GLN A 468 -17.56 -17.59 -26.78
C GLN A 468 -17.36 -17.96 -25.30
N SER A 469 -16.76 -19.14 -25.07
CA SER A 469 -16.30 -19.50 -23.75
C SER A 469 -15.27 -18.50 -23.25
N LYS A 470 -14.38 -17.90 -24.05
CA LYS A 470 -13.42 -16.88 -23.56
C LYS A 470 -14.10 -15.68 -22.91
N SER A 471 -15.18 -15.16 -23.50
CA SER A 471 -15.91 -14.01 -22.94
C SER A 471 -16.76 -14.40 -21.73
N MET A 472 -17.47 -15.54 -21.80
CA MET A 472 -18.21 -16.06 -20.65
C MET A 472 -17.27 -16.51 -19.52
N PHE A 473 -16.12 -17.08 -19.85
CA PHE A 473 -15.02 -17.46 -18.96
C PHE A 473 -14.42 -16.22 -18.34
N LEU A 474 -14.16 -15.12 -19.05
CA LEU A 474 -13.67 -13.91 -18.39
C LEU A 474 -14.68 -13.36 -17.38
N ALA A 475 -15.99 -13.43 -17.68
CA ALA A 475 -17.04 -13.06 -16.74
C ALA A 475 -17.14 -14.02 -15.55
N THR A 476 -17.18 -15.34 -15.79
CA THR A 476 -17.22 -16.40 -14.78
C THR A 476 -15.94 -16.41 -13.96
N VAL A 477 -14.75 -16.39 -14.56
CA VAL A 477 -13.45 -16.28 -13.89
C VAL A 477 -13.37 -14.99 -13.10
N SER A 478 -13.89 -13.86 -13.59
CA SER A 478 -13.94 -12.68 -12.74
C SER A 478 -14.79 -12.95 -11.50
N HIS A 479 -15.97 -13.57 -11.64
CA HIS A 479 -16.84 -13.91 -10.52
C HIS A 479 -16.21 -14.96 -9.57
N GLU A 480 -15.59 -16.00 -10.11
CA GLU A 480 -14.93 -17.11 -9.42
C GLU A 480 -13.57 -16.72 -8.81
N LEU A 481 -12.90 -15.69 -9.35
CA LEU A 481 -11.72 -15.09 -8.71
C LEU A 481 -12.14 -14.10 -7.64
N ARG A 482 -13.17 -13.30 -7.90
CA ARG A 482 -13.68 -12.28 -6.99
C ARG A 482 -14.23 -12.88 -5.69
N THR A 483 -14.96 -13.99 -5.78
CA THR A 483 -15.57 -14.65 -4.61
C THR A 483 -14.54 -15.10 -3.56
N PRO A 484 -13.49 -15.88 -3.89
CA PRO A 484 -12.44 -16.22 -2.93
C PRO A 484 -11.60 -14.99 -2.54
N LEU A 485 -11.39 -14.02 -3.43
CA LEU A 485 -10.72 -12.76 -3.07
C LEU A 485 -11.48 -11.99 -2.01
N TYR A 486 -12.81 -11.92 -2.09
CA TYR A 486 -13.64 -11.30 -1.06
C TYR A 486 -13.59 -12.10 0.25
N GLY A 487 -13.53 -13.43 0.19
CA GLY A 487 -13.28 -14.25 1.37
C GLY A 487 -11.92 -13.98 2.02
N ILE A 488 -10.87 -13.79 1.22
CA ILE A 488 -9.53 -13.43 1.71
C ILE A 488 -9.54 -12.03 2.33
N ILE A 489 -10.09 -11.03 1.65
CA ILE A 489 -10.15 -9.64 2.13
C ILE A 489 -10.99 -9.57 3.42
N GLY A 490 -12.16 -10.20 3.46
CA GLY A 490 -12.99 -10.24 4.67
C GLY A 490 -12.27 -10.87 5.87
N ASN A 491 -11.51 -11.95 5.65
CA ASN A 491 -10.70 -12.56 6.70
C ASN A 491 -9.50 -11.69 7.11
N LEU A 492 -8.89 -10.96 6.17
CA LEU A 492 -7.81 -10.02 6.46
C LEU A 492 -8.33 -8.81 7.25
N ASP A 493 -9.49 -8.26 6.91
CA ASP A 493 -10.14 -7.18 7.66
C ASP A 493 -10.47 -7.64 9.09
N LEU A 494 -10.99 -8.87 9.25
CA LEU A 494 -11.27 -9.44 10.57
C LEU A 494 -9.98 -9.70 11.37
N LEU A 495 -8.88 -10.07 10.71
CA LEU A 495 -7.56 -10.17 11.35
C LEU A 495 -7.05 -8.79 11.80
N GLN A 496 -7.32 -7.73 11.04
CA GLN A 496 -6.96 -6.36 11.40
C GLN A 496 -7.76 -5.83 12.60
N THR A 497 -8.97 -6.35 12.86
CA THR A 497 -9.73 -6.01 14.08
C THR A 497 -9.23 -6.71 15.35
N LYS A 498 -8.30 -7.66 15.26
CA LYS A 498 -7.76 -8.42 16.41
C LYS A 498 -6.37 -7.92 16.80
N GLU A 499 -5.98 -8.15 18.05
CA GLU A 499 -4.61 -7.90 18.50
C GLU A 499 -3.63 -8.88 17.82
N LEU A 500 -2.84 -8.37 16.86
CA LEU A 500 -1.87 -9.15 16.11
C LEU A 500 -0.49 -9.14 16.79
N PRO A 501 0.28 -10.25 16.77
CA PRO A 501 1.66 -10.27 17.24
C PRO A 501 2.55 -9.25 16.51
N LYS A 502 3.53 -8.68 17.22
CA LYS A 502 4.47 -7.69 16.64
C LYS A 502 5.15 -8.24 15.38
N GLY A 503 4.98 -7.55 14.26
CA GLY A 503 5.54 -7.91 12.95
C GLY A 503 4.56 -8.57 11.98
N VAL A 504 3.48 -9.20 12.46
CA VAL A 504 2.46 -9.86 11.62
C VAL A 504 1.56 -8.83 10.92
N ASP A 505 1.33 -7.69 11.56
CA ASP A 505 0.54 -6.57 11.01
C ASP A 505 1.06 -6.10 9.62
N ARG A 506 2.38 -6.06 9.43
CA ARG A 506 2.99 -5.73 8.14
C ARG A 506 2.65 -6.77 7.06
N LEU A 507 2.60 -8.05 7.42
CA LEU A 507 2.26 -9.14 6.49
C LEU A 507 0.78 -9.10 6.12
N VAL A 508 -0.10 -8.94 7.11
CA VAL A 508 -1.56 -8.80 6.89
C VAL A 508 -1.84 -7.58 6.01
N THR A 509 -1.21 -6.44 6.30
CA THR A 509 -1.33 -5.22 5.48
C THR A 509 -0.81 -5.42 4.07
N ALA A 510 0.33 -6.10 3.89
CA ALA A 510 0.86 -6.42 2.56
C ALA A 510 -0.05 -7.37 1.76
N MET A 511 -0.65 -8.36 2.41
CA MET A 511 -1.62 -9.28 1.81
C MET A 511 -2.91 -8.55 1.42
N ASN A 512 -3.40 -7.63 2.25
CA ASN A 512 -4.58 -6.83 1.94
C ASN A 512 -4.34 -5.91 0.73
N ASN A 513 -3.17 -5.23 0.70
CA ASN A 513 -2.76 -4.41 -0.44
C ASN A 513 -2.65 -5.22 -1.73
N SER A 514 -2.08 -6.42 -1.66
CA SER A 514 -1.93 -7.30 -2.84
C SER A 514 -3.27 -7.82 -3.35
N SER A 515 -4.18 -8.17 -2.44
CA SER A 515 -5.54 -8.62 -2.78
C SER A 515 -6.36 -7.49 -3.40
N SER A 516 -6.27 -6.28 -2.83
CA SER A 516 -6.90 -5.08 -3.37
C SER A 516 -6.37 -4.70 -4.75
N LEU A 517 -5.05 -4.81 -4.97
CA LEU A 517 -4.44 -4.60 -6.28
C LEU A 517 -4.97 -5.61 -7.30
N LEU A 518 -5.05 -6.90 -6.94
CA LEU A 518 -5.56 -7.94 -7.84
C LEU A 518 -7.02 -7.72 -8.23
N LEU A 519 -7.88 -7.31 -7.28
CA LEU A 519 -9.25 -6.89 -7.59
C LEU A 519 -9.28 -5.73 -8.57
N LYS A 520 -8.43 -4.73 -8.37
CA LYS A 520 -8.33 -3.57 -9.27
C LYS A 520 -7.96 -4.00 -10.68
N ILE A 521 -6.94 -4.87 -10.82
CA ILE A 521 -6.51 -5.41 -12.12
C ILE A 521 -7.66 -6.14 -12.82
N ILE A 522 -8.37 -7.03 -12.11
CA ILE A 522 -9.49 -7.79 -12.66
C ILE A 522 -10.61 -6.83 -13.09
N SER A 523 -10.91 -5.81 -12.27
CA SER A 523 -11.91 -4.79 -12.60
C SER A 523 -11.52 -3.99 -13.84
N ASP A 524 -10.27 -3.55 -13.95
CA ASP A 524 -9.76 -2.80 -15.10
C ASP A 524 -9.85 -3.63 -16.40
N ILE A 525 -9.48 -4.91 -16.34
CA ILE A 525 -9.57 -5.83 -17.50
C ILE A 525 -11.03 -6.02 -17.93
N LEU A 526 -11.94 -6.18 -16.97
CA LEU A 526 -13.36 -6.29 -17.28
C LEU A 526 -13.93 -5.01 -17.85
N ASP A 527 -13.62 -3.85 -17.27
CA ASP A 527 -14.07 -2.55 -17.77
C ASP A 527 -13.57 -2.35 -19.20
N PHE A 528 -12.28 -2.64 -19.48
CA PHE A 528 -11.73 -2.59 -20.82
C PHE A 528 -12.46 -3.53 -21.80
N SER A 529 -12.70 -4.78 -21.40
CA SER A 529 -13.45 -5.76 -22.21
C SER A 529 -14.90 -5.33 -22.49
N LYS A 530 -15.58 -4.75 -21.50
CA LYS A 530 -16.94 -4.20 -21.65
C LYS A 530 -16.99 -2.99 -22.57
N ILE A 531 -15.95 -2.18 -22.54
CA ILE A 531 -15.79 -1.02 -23.42
C ILE A 531 -15.52 -1.46 -24.87
N GLU A 532 -14.62 -2.43 -25.10
CA GLU A 532 -14.35 -2.98 -26.45
C GLU A 532 -15.57 -3.68 -27.06
N SER A 533 -16.41 -4.31 -26.22
CA SER A 533 -17.62 -5.01 -26.67
C SER A 533 -18.86 -4.11 -26.76
N GLU A 534 -18.72 -2.80 -26.61
CA GLU A 534 -19.83 -1.81 -26.62
C GLU A 534 -20.94 -2.09 -25.59
N GLN A 535 -20.64 -2.87 -24.55
CA GLN A 535 -21.61 -3.24 -23.50
C GLN A 535 -21.69 -2.21 -22.37
N LEU A 536 -20.72 -1.31 -22.25
CA LEU A 536 -20.70 -0.26 -21.23
C LEU A 536 -21.63 0.89 -21.65
N LYS A 537 -22.54 1.30 -20.76
CA LYS A 537 -23.44 2.45 -20.94
C LYS A 537 -23.17 3.49 -19.87
N ILE A 538 -23.19 4.77 -20.24
CA ILE A 538 -23.10 5.90 -19.31
C ILE A 538 -24.49 6.13 -18.72
N GLU A 539 -24.58 6.20 -17.39
CA GLU A 539 -25.85 6.47 -16.68
C GLU A 539 -25.86 7.93 -16.20
N PRO A 540 -26.48 8.87 -16.95
CA PRO A 540 -26.54 10.26 -16.54
C PRO A 540 -27.45 10.43 -15.31
N ARG A 541 -26.90 11.07 -14.27
CA ARG A 541 -27.57 11.44 -13.03
C ARG A 541 -27.19 12.88 -12.67
N GLU A 542 -28.06 13.55 -11.93
CA GLU A 542 -27.73 14.84 -11.34
C GLU A 542 -26.72 14.66 -10.20
N PHE A 543 -25.62 15.40 -10.23
CA PHE A 543 -24.59 15.36 -9.20
C PHE A 543 -23.89 16.71 -9.00
N SER A 544 -23.28 16.92 -7.84
CA SER A 544 -22.46 18.10 -7.55
C SER A 544 -20.98 17.83 -7.87
N PRO A 545 -20.38 18.53 -8.85
CA PRO A 545 -18.95 18.39 -9.12
C PRO A 545 -18.08 18.71 -7.90
N ARG A 546 -18.52 19.67 -7.06
CA ARG A 546 -17.79 20.05 -5.84
C ARG A 546 -17.73 18.90 -4.84
N GLU A 547 -18.85 18.20 -4.63
CA GLU A 547 -18.91 17.03 -3.74
C GLU A 547 -18.04 15.89 -4.24
N VAL A 548 -18.10 15.59 -5.55
CA VAL A 548 -17.27 14.54 -6.15
C VAL A 548 -15.78 14.84 -5.95
N MET A 549 -15.35 16.09 -6.19
CA MET A 549 -13.95 16.49 -6.00
C MET A 549 -13.52 16.47 -4.53
N ASN A 550 -14.39 16.88 -3.60
CA ASN A 550 -14.14 16.80 -2.17
C ASN A 550 -13.99 15.35 -1.71
N HIS A 551 -14.89 14.47 -2.15
CA HIS A 551 -14.85 13.05 -1.82
C HIS A 551 -13.54 12.39 -2.32
N ILE A 552 -13.14 12.67 -3.56
CA ILE A 552 -11.87 12.17 -4.11
C ILE A 552 -10.68 12.69 -3.30
N THR A 553 -10.64 13.99 -3.06
CA THR A 553 -9.54 14.65 -2.33
C THR A 553 -9.40 14.07 -0.92
N ALA A 554 -10.52 13.90 -0.20
CA ALA A 554 -10.54 13.33 1.15
C ALA A 554 -9.99 11.89 1.19
N ASN A 555 -10.32 11.06 0.20
CA ASN A 555 -9.87 9.67 0.12
C ASN A 555 -8.35 9.55 -0.12
N TYR A 556 -7.76 10.46 -0.91
CA TYR A 556 -6.34 10.41 -1.27
C TYR A 556 -5.43 11.25 -0.38
N LEU A 557 -5.97 12.21 0.37
CA LEU A 557 -5.18 13.08 1.27
C LEU A 557 -4.33 12.30 2.29
N PRO A 558 -4.82 11.24 2.98
CA PRO A 558 -3.99 10.47 3.90
C PRO A 558 -2.78 9.81 3.23
N LEU A 559 -2.94 9.34 2.00
CA LEU A 559 -1.86 8.73 1.22
C LEU A 559 -0.80 9.76 0.84
N VAL A 560 -1.22 10.96 0.41
CA VAL A 560 -0.34 12.09 0.08
C VAL A 560 0.47 12.52 1.32
N VAL A 561 -0.20 12.71 2.46
CA VAL A 561 0.45 13.12 3.72
C VAL A 561 1.43 12.05 4.20
N ARG A 562 1.08 10.76 4.07
CA ARG A 562 2.00 9.65 4.39
C ARG A 562 3.26 9.66 3.52
N LYS A 563 3.14 10.04 2.23
CA LYS A 563 4.28 10.23 1.32
C LYS A 563 4.98 11.59 1.52
N GLN A 564 4.51 12.41 2.47
CA GLN A 564 5.01 13.76 2.77
C GLN A 564 4.92 14.74 1.58
N LEU A 565 3.95 14.55 0.70
CA LEU A 565 3.63 15.47 -0.39
C LEU A 565 2.59 16.52 0.08
N GLY A 566 2.43 17.61 -0.67
CA GLY A 566 1.29 18.51 -0.53
C GLY A 566 0.21 18.23 -1.58
N LEU A 567 -1.07 18.19 -1.20
CA LEU A 567 -2.20 18.14 -2.14
C LEU A 567 -2.96 19.46 -2.06
N TYR A 568 -2.92 20.24 -3.13
CA TYR A 568 -3.69 21.47 -3.27
C TYR A 568 -4.91 21.17 -4.13
N CYS A 569 -6.11 21.46 -3.61
CA CYS A 569 -7.34 21.35 -4.37
C CYS A 569 -7.95 22.75 -4.52
N PHE A 570 -7.94 23.27 -5.74
CA PHE A 570 -8.52 24.57 -6.07
C PHE A 570 -9.81 24.32 -6.83
N ILE A 571 -10.95 24.53 -6.18
CA ILE A 571 -12.27 24.45 -6.81
C ILE A 571 -12.75 25.89 -7.00
N GLU A 572 -12.71 26.38 -8.24
CA GLU A 572 -13.08 27.75 -8.54
C GLU A 572 -14.56 28.01 -8.22
N PRO A 573 -14.93 29.22 -7.78
CA PRO A 573 -16.32 29.46 -7.37
C PRO A 573 -17.31 29.53 -8.55
N ASP A 574 -16.82 29.52 -9.80
CA ASP A 574 -17.64 29.42 -11.01
C ASP A 574 -18.06 27.98 -11.36
N VAL A 575 -17.54 26.97 -10.65
CA VAL A 575 -17.95 25.57 -10.81
C VAL A 575 -19.42 25.42 -10.38
N PRO A 576 -20.28 24.80 -11.23
CA PRO A 576 -21.70 24.64 -10.93
C PRO A 576 -21.95 23.77 -9.69
N VAL A 577 -23.11 23.99 -9.06
CA VAL A 577 -23.56 23.23 -7.88
C VAL A 577 -24.14 21.88 -8.30
N ALA A 578 -24.80 21.82 -9.45
CA ALA A 578 -25.33 20.58 -10.01
C ALA A 578 -25.04 20.48 -11.51
N LEU A 579 -24.76 19.27 -11.98
CA LEU A 579 -24.48 18.91 -13.36
C LEU A 579 -25.14 17.55 -13.66
N ASN A 580 -25.60 17.32 -14.89
CA ASN A 580 -26.06 16.00 -15.33
C ASN A 580 -24.93 15.21 -16.01
N GLY A 581 -24.62 14.02 -15.50
CA GLY A 581 -23.59 13.13 -16.04
C GLY A 581 -23.38 11.91 -15.16
N ASP A 582 -22.30 11.16 -15.36
CA ASP A 582 -22.02 9.97 -14.54
C ASP A 582 -20.95 10.26 -13.47
N PRO A 583 -21.35 10.49 -12.20
CA PRO A 583 -20.40 10.84 -11.14
C PRO A 583 -19.43 9.70 -10.82
N MET A 584 -19.86 8.44 -10.97
CA MET A 584 -19.03 7.28 -10.65
C MET A 584 -17.90 7.12 -11.69
N ARG A 585 -18.20 7.33 -12.97
CA ARG A 585 -17.19 7.28 -14.03
C ARG A 585 -16.26 8.48 -13.99
N LEU A 586 -16.79 9.67 -13.71
CA LEU A 586 -15.95 10.84 -13.46
C LEU A 586 -14.99 10.61 -12.30
N GLN A 587 -15.49 10.06 -11.19
CA GLN A 587 -14.68 9.70 -10.03
C GLN A 587 -13.60 8.68 -10.39
N GLN A 588 -13.92 7.66 -11.19
CA GLN A 588 -12.96 6.67 -11.67
C GLN A 588 -11.82 7.31 -12.45
N VAL A 589 -12.13 8.22 -13.39
CA VAL A 589 -11.13 8.92 -14.20
C VAL A 589 -10.20 9.76 -13.31
N ILE A 590 -10.77 10.64 -12.49
CA ILE A 590 -9.96 11.57 -11.67
C ILE A 590 -9.16 10.82 -10.59
N SER A 591 -9.73 9.76 -10.00
CA SER A 591 -9.01 8.91 -9.04
C SER A 591 -7.81 8.20 -9.67
N ASN A 592 -7.93 7.76 -10.93
CA ASN A 592 -6.82 7.15 -11.67
C ASN A 592 -5.70 8.17 -11.97
N LEU A 593 -6.06 9.38 -12.40
CA LEU A 593 -5.09 10.46 -12.64
C LEU A 593 -4.38 10.88 -11.35
N LEU A 594 -5.14 11.08 -10.26
CA LEU A 594 -4.59 11.47 -8.97
C LEU A 594 -3.69 10.38 -8.37
N SER A 595 -4.11 9.12 -8.47
CA SER A 595 -3.28 7.98 -8.02
C SER A 595 -1.97 7.88 -8.81
N ASN A 596 -1.98 8.19 -10.11
CA ASN A 596 -0.76 8.23 -10.92
C ASN A 596 0.15 9.39 -10.50
N ALA A 597 -0.38 10.59 -10.28
CA ALA A 597 0.38 11.72 -9.75
C ALA A 597 1.08 11.36 -8.43
N ILE A 598 0.36 10.78 -7.47
CA ILE A 598 0.93 10.35 -6.17
C ILE A 598 2.04 9.31 -6.34
N LYS A 599 1.84 8.38 -7.29
CA LYS A 599 2.78 7.30 -7.58
C LYS A 599 4.10 7.84 -8.12
N PHE A 600 4.06 8.78 -9.05
CA PHE A 600 5.24 9.28 -9.80
C PHE A 600 5.87 10.57 -9.25
N THR A 601 5.31 11.16 -8.19
CA THR A 601 5.90 12.29 -7.47
C THR A 601 6.52 11.84 -6.16
N ASP A 602 7.84 11.94 -6.01
CA ASP A 602 8.53 11.54 -4.76
C ASP A 602 8.71 12.70 -3.77
N THR A 603 8.88 13.93 -4.28
CA THR A 603 8.91 15.15 -3.47
C THR A 603 8.12 16.27 -4.15
N GLY A 604 7.62 17.23 -3.37
CA GLY A 604 6.89 18.38 -3.88
C GLY A 604 5.38 18.31 -3.61
N CYS A 605 4.57 18.61 -4.63
CA CYS A 605 3.11 18.69 -4.47
C CYS A 605 2.34 18.25 -5.71
N ILE A 606 1.05 18.03 -5.48
CA ILE A 606 0.05 17.71 -6.49
C ILE A 606 -1.02 18.78 -6.41
N VAL A 607 -1.43 19.30 -7.55
CA VAL A 607 -2.42 20.36 -7.67
C VAL A 607 -3.59 19.84 -8.49
N LEU A 608 -4.77 19.77 -7.87
CA LEU A 608 -6.06 19.51 -8.51
C LEU A 608 -6.76 20.86 -8.70
N HIS A 609 -6.93 21.31 -9.95
CA HIS A 609 -7.59 22.59 -10.26
C HIS A 609 -8.85 22.34 -11.08
N VAL A 610 -9.99 22.79 -10.57
CA VAL A 610 -11.32 22.58 -11.16
C VAL A 610 -11.93 23.95 -11.44
N ARG A 611 -12.28 24.19 -12.69
CA ARG A 611 -12.87 25.47 -13.14
C ARG A 611 -13.90 25.25 -14.24
N ALA A 612 -14.85 26.17 -14.39
CA ALA A 612 -15.67 26.24 -15.60
C ALA A 612 -14.94 27.05 -16.68
N ASP A 613 -14.80 26.50 -17.88
CA ASP A 613 -14.14 27.14 -19.03
C ASP A 613 -15.08 27.11 -20.25
N GLY A 614 -15.84 28.19 -20.43
CA GLY A 614 -16.93 28.24 -21.41
C GLY A 614 -18.03 27.22 -21.08
N ASP A 615 -18.36 26.37 -22.04
CA ASP A 615 -19.38 25.31 -21.91
C ASP A 615 -18.85 23.99 -21.33
N TYR A 616 -17.59 23.99 -20.86
CA TYR A 616 -16.92 22.79 -20.34
C TYR A 616 -16.48 22.96 -18.89
N LEU A 617 -16.57 21.88 -18.11
CA LEU A 617 -15.89 21.73 -16.83
C LEU A 617 -14.46 21.24 -17.10
N SER A 618 -13.47 22.05 -16.75
CA SER A 618 -12.05 21.73 -16.90
C SER A 618 -11.49 21.27 -15.55
N ILE A 619 -11.03 20.02 -15.48
CA ILE A 619 -10.36 19.42 -14.32
C ILE A 619 -8.89 19.17 -14.68
N ARG A 620 -7.97 19.81 -13.97
CA ARG A 620 -6.53 19.68 -14.18
C ARG A 620 -5.87 19.01 -12.99
N VAL A 621 -5.14 17.92 -13.25
CA VAL A 621 -4.30 17.23 -12.26
C VAL A 621 -2.84 17.46 -12.64
N ARG A 622 -2.14 18.26 -11.85
CA ARG A 622 -0.72 18.58 -12.06
C ARG A 622 0.12 17.98 -10.94
N ASP A 623 1.24 17.38 -11.31
CA ASP A 623 2.21 16.79 -10.40
C ASP A 623 3.60 17.40 -10.60
N THR A 624 4.45 17.38 -9.57
CA THR A 624 5.86 17.83 -9.64
C THR A 624 6.83 16.64 -9.71
N GLY A 625 6.41 15.55 -10.33
CA GLY A 625 7.17 14.30 -10.41
C GLY A 625 8.19 14.27 -11.55
N VAL A 626 8.57 13.05 -11.94
CA VAL A 626 9.64 12.79 -12.93
C VAL A 626 9.35 13.32 -14.35
N GLY A 627 8.08 13.57 -14.69
CA GLY A 627 7.65 13.94 -16.04
C GLY A 627 7.78 12.80 -17.07
N ILE A 628 7.24 13.02 -18.26
CA ILE A 628 7.12 12.03 -19.34
C ILE A 628 7.85 12.57 -20.59
N PRO A 629 8.75 11.79 -21.21
CA PRO A 629 9.40 12.19 -22.46
C PRO A 629 8.41 12.38 -23.60
N ALA A 630 8.58 13.44 -24.41
CA ALA A 630 7.67 13.77 -25.52
C ALA A 630 7.43 12.62 -26.53
N LYS A 631 8.42 11.74 -26.73
CA LYS A 631 8.29 10.55 -27.61
C LYS A 631 7.29 9.52 -27.08
N GLU A 632 7.12 9.45 -25.76
CA GLU A 632 6.28 8.46 -25.08
C GLU A 632 4.87 8.99 -24.82
N VAL A 633 4.70 10.32 -24.76
CA VAL A 633 3.39 10.98 -24.59
C VAL A 633 2.36 10.52 -25.63
N VAL A 634 2.77 10.35 -26.90
CA VAL A 634 1.88 9.94 -28.00
C VAL A 634 1.29 8.54 -27.79
N ARG A 635 2.01 7.67 -27.09
CA ARG A 635 1.61 6.26 -26.84
C ARG A 635 1.03 6.04 -25.45
N LEU A 636 0.91 7.09 -24.65
CA LEU A 636 0.54 6.99 -23.25
C LEU A 636 -0.86 6.39 -23.03
N PHE A 637 -1.76 6.61 -24.00
CA PHE A 637 -3.12 6.09 -23.99
C PHE A 637 -3.26 4.73 -24.71
N ASP A 638 -2.17 4.18 -25.28
CA ASP A 638 -2.18 2.82 -25.86
C ASP A 638 -2.44 1.78 -24.74
N PRO A 639 -3.34 0.79 -24.96
CA PRO A 639 -3.57 -0.27 -23.98
C PRO A 639 -2.28 -1.04 -23.64
N PHE A 640 -2.07 -1.32 -22.36
CA PHE A 640 -0.91 -2.04 -21.80
C PHE A 640 0.44 -1.33 -21.97
N PHE A 641 0.45 -0.08 -22.45
CA PHE A 641 1.68 0.69 -22.57
C PHE A 641 2.19 1.16 -21.20
N GLN A 642 3.51 1.12 -21.02
CA GLN A 642 4.20 1.54 -19.80
C GLN A 642 5.50 2.26 -20.16
N VAL A 643 5.70 3.41 -19.53
CA VAL A 643 6.88 4.27 -19.69
C VAL A 643 8.07 3.70 -18.91
N GLY A 644 9.20 3.45 -19.60
CA GLY A 644 10.47 3.00 -19.02
C GLY A 644 10.74 1.48 -19.01
N THR A 645 11.92 1.07 -19.53
CA THR A 645 12.36 -0.35 -19.61
C THR A 645 13.43 -0.74 -18.56
N GLY A 646 13.76 0.12 -17.58
CA GLY A 646 14.85 -0.15 -16.61
C GLY A 646 14.61 0.36 -15.18
N VAL A 647 15.09 -0.41 -14.20
CA VAL A 647 15.26 -0.18 -12.73
C VAL A 647 14.04 0.26 -11.91
N GLN A 648 13.04 0.95 -12.46
CA GLN A 648 11.77 1.31 -11.79
C GLN A 648 10.73 0.16 -11.78
N ARG A 649 11.18 -1.10 -11.62
CA ARG A 649 10.29 -2.29 -11.60
C ARG A 649 9.34 -2.38 -10.40
N ASN A 650 9.50 -1.52 -9.39
CA ASN A 650 8.71 -1.60 -8.15
C ASN A 650 7.27 -1.10 -8.31
N PHE A 651 6.91 -0.56 -9.48
CA PHE A 651 5.67 0.15 -9.72
C PHE A 651 4.87 -0.45 -10.89
N GLN A 652 4.65 -1.78 -10.89
CA GLN A 652 3.83 -2.45 -11.91
C GLN A 652 2.34 -2.05 -11.77
N GLY A 653 1.86 -1.24 -12.70
CA GLY A 653 0.42 -1.07 -12.97
C GLY A 653 -0.01 -1.97 -14.13
N THR A 654 -1.30 -2.03 -14.44
CA THR A 654 -1.84 -2.78 -15.59
C THR A 654 -1.49 -2.17 -16.94
N GLY A 655 -1.20 -0.87 -16.99
CA GLY A 655 -1.12 -0.12 -18.24
C GLY A 655 -2.49 0.10 -18.92
N LEU A 656 -3.59 -0.26 -18.25
CA LEU A 656 -4.96 -0.08 -18.79
C LEU A 656 -5.62 1.21 -18.30
N GLY A 657 -5.21 1.74 -17.15
CA GLY A 657 -5.91 2.84 -16.48
C GLY A 657 -6.09 4.09 -17.34
N LEU A 658 -5.05 4.53 -18.06
CA LEU A 658 -5.12 5.73 -18.91
C LEU A 658 -5.94 5.50 -20.19
N ALA A 659 -5.83 4.33 -20.81
CA ALA A 659 -6.66 3.94 -21.96
C ALA A 659 -8.16 3.90 -21.59
N ILE A 660 -8.49 3.38 -20.40
CA ILE A 660 -9.86 3.40 -19.88
C ILE A 660 -10.32 4.85 -19.63
N CYS A 661 -9.46 5.71 -19.09
CA CYS A 661 -9.81 7.11 -18.85
C CYS A 661 -10.17 7.86 -20.15
N GLU A 662 -9.35 7.70 -21.19
CA GLU A 662 -9.63 8.30 -22.51
C GLU A 662 -10.98 7.83 -23.06
N LYS A 663 -11.24 6.52 -23.01
CA LYS A 663 -12.46 5.96 -23.57
C LYS A 663 -13.71 6.35 -22.78
N LEU A 664 -13.64 6.37 -21.44
CA LEU A 664 -14.74 6.85 -20.59
C LEU A 664 -15.06 8.33 -20.83
N ILE A 665 -14.04 9.19 -20.90
CA ILE A 665 -14.24 10.62 -21.17
C ILE A 665 -14.81 10.85 -22.56
N SER A 666 -14.34 10.11 -23.58
CA SER A 666 -14.92 10.16 -24.92
C SER A 666 -16.40 9.73 -24.94
N MET A 667 -16.80 8.76 -24.13
CA MET A 667 -18.21 8.34 -23.99
C MET A 667 -19.07 9.37 -23.22
N MET A 668 -18.44 10.28 -22.48
CA MET A 668 -19.09 11.40 -21.79
C MET A 668 -19.06 12.70 -22.62
N ASP A 669 -18.80 12.61 -23.93
CA ASP A 669 -18.65 13.74 -24.86
C ASP A 669 -17.54 14.74 -24.46
N GLY A 670 -16.52 14.26 -23.74
CA GLY A 670 -15.39 15.05 -23.27
C GLY A 670 -14.08 14.71 -23.98
N ASP A 671 -13.00 15.35 -23.54
CA ASP A 671 -11.63 15.06 -23.99
C ASP A 671 -10.62 15.08 -22.85
N ILE A 672 -9.50 14.36 -23.05
CA ILE A 672 -8.36 14.32 -22.14
C ILE A 672 -7.09 14.72 -22.90
N SER A 673 -6.27 15.57 -22.27
CA SER A 673 -4.97 15.98 -22.81
C SER A 673 -3.87 15.92 -21.74
N VAL A 674 -2.62 15.86 -22.18
CA VAL A 674 -1.45 15.78 -21.30
C VAL A 674 -0.35 16.73 -21.78
N ASP A 675 0.16 17.53 -20.84
CA ASP A 675 1.35 18.37 -21.01
C ASP A 675 2.39 17.89 -19.99
N SER A 676 3.60 17.52 -20.45
CA SER A 676 4.64 17.04 -19.54
C SER A 676 6.03 17.40 -20.03
N GLU A 677 6.90 17.75 -19.09
CA GLU A 677 8.32 17.97 -19.31
C GLU A 677 9.14 17.11 -18.33
N PRO A 678 10.15 16.35 -18.80
CA PRO A 678 11.01 15.57 -17.91
C PRO A 678 11.64 16.44 -16.81
N GLY A 679 11.47 16.04 -15.56
CA GLY A 679 11.96 16.73 -14.37
C GLY A 679 11.10 17.90 -13.87
N MET A 680 10.03 18.29 -14.57
CA MET A 680 9.08 19.33 -14.12
C MET A 680 7.70 18.77 -13.75
N GLY A 681 7.49 17.48 -13.97
CA GLY A 681 6.24 16.77 -13.72
C GLY A 681 5.30 16.74 -14.93
N SER A 682 4.04 16.41 -14.67
CA SER A 682 3.02 16.23 -15.71
C SER A 682 1.75 16.96 -15.33
N GLN A 683 0.98 17.37 -16.33
CA GLN A 683 -0.34 17.97 -16.18
C GLN A 683 -1.32 17.24 -17.09
N PHE A 684 -2.30 16.59 -16.49
CA PHE A 684 -3.43 15.98 -17.20
C PHE A 684 -4.63 16.91 -17.12
N THR A 685 -5.24 17.22 -18.25
CA THR A 685 -6.44 18.06 -18.33
C THR A 685 -7.59 17.22 -18.87
N VAL A 686 -8.70 17.19 -18.13
CA VAL A 686 -9.95 16.55 -18.53
C VAL A 686 -11.00 17.63 -18.73
N ARG A 687 -11.72 17.59 -19.85
CA ARG A 687 -12.82 18.50 -20.16
C ARG A 687 -14.09 17.69 -20.39
N ILE A 688 -15.18 18.06 -19.70
CA ILE A 688 -16.51 17.47 -19.90
C ILE A 688 -17.56 18.56 -20.11
N PRO A 689 -18.59 18.35 -20.94
CA PRO A 689 -19.61 19.35 -21.22
C PRO A 689 -20.51 19.63 -20.01
N LEU A 690 -20.97 20.88 -19.88
CA LEU A 690 -21.78 21.36 -18.76
C LEU A 690 -23.30 21.14 -18.97
N TYR A 691 -23.72 19.89 -19.23
CA TYR A 691 -25.13 19.57 -19.44
C TYR A 691 -26.00 19.77 -18.19
N GLY A 692 -27.03 20.61 -18.30
CA GLY A 692 -27.95 20.88 -17.19
C GLY A 692 -27.31 21.62 -16.01
N ALA A 693 -26.21 22.34 -16.25
CA ALA A 693 -25.46 23.01 -15.20
C ALA A 693 -26.30 24.06 -14.46
N GLN A 694 -26.38 23.91 -13.14
CA GLN A 694 -26.98 24.88 -12.24
C GLN A 694 -25.87 25.60 -11.47
N TYR A 695 -25.81 26.92 -11.62
CA TYR A 695 -24.82 27.74 -10.93
C TYR A 695 -25.35 28.23 -9.59
N PRO A 696 -24.47 28.42 -8.59
CA PRO A 696 -24.90 28.97 -7.32
C PRO A 696 -25.48 30.36 -7.56
N GLN A 697 -26.68 30.65 -7.03
CA GLN A 697 -27.17 32.02 -6.99
C GLN A 697 -26.18 32.86 -6.17
N LYS A 698 -25.81 34.05 -6.67
CA LYS A 698 -24.98 35.02 -5.94
C LYS A 698 -25.74 35.58 -4.73
N LYS A 699 -25.99 34.76 -3.72
CA LYS A 699 -26.27 35.23 -2.37
C LYS A 699 -24.95 35.26 -1.63
N GLY A 700 -24.46 36.45 -1.32
CA GLY A 700 -23.37 36.56 -0.34
C GLY A 700 -23.83 35.92 0.96
N VAL A 701 -22.91 35.33 1.71
CA VAL A 701 -23.23 34.85 3.07
C VAL A 701 -23.58 36.09 3.90
N GLU A 702 -24.87 36.27 4.21
CA GLU A 702 -25.33 37.38 5.05
C GLU A 702 -24.53 37.39 6.36
N GLY A 703 -23.82 38.49 6.65
CA GLY A 703 -22.98 38.64 7.85
C GLY A 703 -21.46 38.63 7.64
N LEU A 704 -20.93 38.07 6.54
CA LEU A 704 -19.48 38.11 6.22
C LEU A 704 -19.05 39.37 5.45
N SER A 705 -20.01 40.10 4.86
CA SER A 705 -19.74 41.29 4.07
C SER A 705 -19.14 42.43 4.91
N GLY A 706 -18.00 42.98 4.47
CA GLY A 706 -17.31 44.09 5.14
C GLY A 706 -16.39 43.69 6.30
N LYS A 707 -16.29 42.40 6.65
CA LYS A 707 -15.26 41.89 7.57
C LYS A 707 -13.88 41.91 6.91
N ARG A 708 -12.82 42.09 7.71
CA ARG A 708 -11.43 42.18 7.24
C ARG A 708 -10.66 40.91 7.55
N CYS A 709 -9.99 40.37 6.53
CA CYS A 709 -9.06 39.26 6.66
C CYS A 709 -7.69 39.64 6.14
N TRP A 710 -6.66 39.33 6.93
CA TRP A 710 -5.27 39.55 6.59
C TRP A 710 -4.67 38.29 5.97
N LEU A 711 -4.03 38.39 4.81
CA LEU A 711 -3.31 37.28 4.18
C LEU A 711 -1.80 37.41 4.42
N ALA A 712 -1.24 36.40 5.09
CA ALA A 712 0.20 36.16 5.25
C ALA A 712 0.56 34.77 4.69
N VAL A 713 0.17 34.53 3.44
CA VAL A 713 0.34 33.23 2.75
C VAL A 713 1.51 33.34 1.78
N ARG A 714 2.51 32.46 1.91
CA ARG A 714 3.70 32.45 1.05
C ARG A 714 3.44 31.82 -0.31
N ASN A 715 2.55 30.82 -0.39
CA ASN A 715 2.19 30.21 -1.66
C ASN A 715 1.29 31.16 -2.47
N ALA A 716 1.78 31.68 -3.59
CA ALA A 716 1.09 32.65 -4.42
C ALA A 716 -0.19 32.08 -5.08
N SER A 717 -0.16 30.82 -5.54
CA SER A 717 -1.35 30.17 -6.11
C SER A 717 -2.48 30.06 -5.08
N LEU A 718 -2.15 29.66 -3.85
CA LEU A 718 -3.08 29.63 -2.73
C LEU A 718 -3.54 31.04 -2.38
N CYS A 719 -2.63 32.02 -2.31
CA CYS A 719 -2.96 33.41 -2.00
C CYS A 719 -3.97 33.99 -3.01
N GLN A 720 -3.71 33.83 -4.32
CA GLN A 720 -4.60 34.29 -5.39
C GLN A 720 -5.97 33.60 -5.34
N PHE A 721 -6.00 32.30 -5.08
CA PHE A 721 -7.25 31.55 -4.92
C PHE A 721 -8.06 32.06 -3.72
N LEU A 722 -7.41 32.26 -2.58
CA LEU A 722 -8.04 32.77 -1.36
C LEU A 722 -8.55 34.20 -1.54
N GLU A 723 -7.76 35.07 -2.17
CA GLU A 723 -8.17 36.44 -2.48
C GLU A 723 -9.44 36.45 -3.34
N THR A 724 -9.46 35.67 -4.43
CA THR A 724 -10.62 35.58 -5.34
C THR A 724 -11.86 35.02 -4.63
N SER A 725 -11.68 33.97 -3.82
CA SER A 725 -12.77 33.30 -3.09
C SER A 725 -13.37 34.18 -1.97
N LEU A 726 -12.51 34.85 -1.19
CA LEU A 726 -12.93 35.72 -0.09
C LEU A 726 -13.56 37.03 -0.60
N GLN A 727 -13.01 37.64 -1.65
CA GLN A 727 -13.61 38.84 -2.27
C GLN A 727 -15.01 38.55 -2.82
N ARG A 728 -15.22 37.38 -3.45
CA ARG A 728 -16.56 36.94 -3.88
C ARG A 728 -17.54 36.74 -2.72
N SER A 729 -17.03 36.40 -1.54
CA SER A 729 -17.82 36.27 -0.30
C SER A 729 -18.08 37.62 0.39
N GLY A 730 -17.59 38.74 -0.16
CA GLY A 730 -17.78 40.09 0.37
C GLY A 730 -16.80 40.51 1.47
N ILE A 731 -15.75 39.72 1.71
CA ILE A 731 -14.72 39.98 2.73
C ILE A 731 -13.65 40.92 2.14
N VAL A 732 -13.20 41.89 2.93
CA VAL A 732 -12.09 42.78 2.57
C VAL A 732 -10.78 42.07 2.88
N VAL A 733 -10.02 41.75 1.83
CA VAL A 733 -8.75 41.02 1.91
C VAL A 733 -7.60 42.01 1.81
N THR A 734 -6.66 41.96 2.75
CA THR A 734 -5.43 42.80 2.73
C THR A 734 -4.19 41.97 3.05
N THR A 735 -3.08 42.23 2.38
CA THR A 735 -1.80 41.56 2.66
C THR A 735 -1.23 42.03 4.00
N TYR A 736 -0.75 41.08 4.81
CA TYR A 736 -0.19 41.36 6.13
C TYR A 736 1.32 41.62 6.05
N GLU A 737 1.75 42.81 6.45
CA GLU A 737 3.17 43.21 6.48
C GLU A 737 3.67 43.51 7.91
N GLY A 738 2.93 43.08 8.94
CA GLY A 738 3.26 43.35 10.34
C GLY A 738 2.52 44.53 10.98
N GLN A 739 1.37 44.94 10.43
CA GLN A 739 0.52 45.96 11.04
C GLN A 739 -0.17 45.47 12.33
N GLU A 740 -0.61 46.38 13.19
CA GLU A 740 -1.36 46.02 14.41
C GLU A 740 -2.80 45.58 14.06
N PRO A 741 -3.23 44.38 14.50
CA PRO A 741 -4.57 43.88 14.21
C PRO A 741 -5.64 44.52 15.08
N THR A 742 -6.84 44.68 14.53
CA THR A 742 -8.03 45.00 15.33
C THR A 742 -8.62 43.74 15.96
N PRO A 743 -9.41 43.85 17.05
CA PRO A 743 -10.00 42.68 17.73
C PRO A 743 -10.94 41.84 16.87
N GLU A 744 -11.42 42.36 15.74
CA GLU A 744 -12.31 41.68 14.79
C GLU A 744 -11.57 41.02 13.61
N ASP A 745 -10.25 41.25 13.50
CA ASP A 745 -9.45 40.83 12.36
C ASP A 745 -9.04 39.36 12.46
N VAL A 746 -9.13 38.66 11.33
CA VAL A 746 -8.65 37.28 11.18
C VAL A 746 -7.39 37.26 10.32
N LEU A 747 -6.34 36.58 10.79
CA LEU A 747 -5.13 36.33 10.01
C LEU A 747 -5.19 34.96 9.35
N ILE A 748 -4.93 34.87 8.06
CA ILE A 748 -4.78 33.61 7.32
C ILE A 748 -3.32 33.48 6.90
N THR A 749 -2.69 32.36 7.24
CA THR A 749 -1.26 32.12 6.97
C THR A 749 -1.00 30.67 6.63
N ASP A 750 0.13 30.37 5.98
CA ASP A 750 0.62 29.01 5.72
C ASP A 750 1.87 28.64 6.56
N GLU A 751 2.21 29.45 7.56
CA GLU A 751 3.34 29.23 8.46
C GLU A 751 2.92 29.24 9.94
N VAL A 752 3.77 28.67 10.80
CA VAL A 752 3.58 28.73 12.25
C VAL A 752 3.89 30.15 12.73
N VAL A 753 2.89 30.82 13.28
CA VAL A 753 3.05 32.18 13.78
C VAL A 753 3.91 32.17 15.05
N SER A 754 5.01 32.92 15.05
CA SER A 754 5.94 33.00 16.18
C SER A 754 5.47 33.94 17.30
N LYS A 755 4.62 34.92 16.98
CA LYS A 755 3.97 35.85 17.92
C LYS A 755 2.49 35.56 18.02
N LYS A 756 1.93 35.54 19.23
CA LYS A 756 0.50 35.35 19.44
C LYS A 756 -0.29 36.49 18.79
N TRP A 757 -1.21 36.16 17.89
CA TRP A 757 -2.09 37.13 17.24
C TRP A 757 -3.06 37.73 18.26
N GLN A 758 -3.27 39.05 18.17
CA GLN A 758 -4.16 39.78 19.09
C GLN A 758 -5.56 40.08 18.50
N GLY A 759 -5.83 39.66 17.26
CA GLY A 759 -7.16 39.73 16.66
C GLY A 759 -8.04 38.53 17.01
N ARG A 760 -9.17 38.38 16.32
CA ARG A 760 -10.21 37.38 16.62
C ARG A 760 -9.73 35.94 16.44
N ALA A 761 -9.05 35.66 15.34
CA ALA A 761 -8.53 34.32 15.05
C ALA A 761 -7.35 34.33 14.07
N VAL A 762 -6.59 33.23 14.09
CA VAL A 762 -5.57 32.87 13.10
C VAL A 762 -5.98 31.55 12.46
N VAL A 763 -5.97 31.48 11.14
CA VAL A 763 -6.17 30.25 10.37
C VAL A 763 -4.85 29.88 9.69
N THR A 764 -4.22 28.81 10.15
CA THR A 764 -2.97 28.30 9.59
C THR A 764 -3.24 27.13 8.65
N PHE A 765 -2.95 27.32 7.36
CA PHE A 765 -2.98 26.26 6.35
C PHE A 765 -1.79 25.32 6.53
N CYS A 766 -2.08 24.05 6.82
CA CYS A 766 -1.09 23.02 7.07
C CYS A 766 -1.19 21.89 6.03
N ARG A 767 -0.06 21.55 5.42
CA ARG A 767 0.03 20.47 4.42
C ARG A 767 -0.09 19.07 5.00
N ARG A 768 0.15 18.93 6.31
CA ARG A 768 0.07 17.66 7.04
C ARG A 768 -1.26 17.46 7.74
N HIS A 769 -2.13 18.49 7.75
CA HIS A 769 -3.43 18.41 8.41
C HIS A 769 -4.43 17.66 7.53
N ILE A 770 -5.06 16.65 8.13
CA ILE A 770 -6.07 15.79 7.49
C ILE A 770 -7.39 16.03 8.21
N GLY A 771 -8.47 16.21 7.45
CA GLY A 771 -9.82 16.37 7.98
C GLY A 771 -10.23 17.83 8.18
N ILE A 772 -11.32 18.01 8.92
CA ILE A 772 -11.98 19.30 9.17
C ILE A 772 -11.07 20.30 9.92
N PRO A 773 -11.34 21.61 9.82
CA PRO A 773 -10.58 22.60 10.57
C PRO A 773 -10.61 22.35 12.07
N LEU A 774 -9.44 22.36 12.71
CA LEU A 774 -9.26 22.08 14.14
C LEU A 774 -8.76 23.32 14.87
N GLU A 775 -9.45 23.70 15.93
CA GLU A 775 -8.98 24.72 16.88
C GLU A 775 -7.96 24.10 17.84
N LYS A 776 -6.70 24.52 17.77
CA LYS A 776 -5.62 24.02 18.65
C LYS A 776 -5.58 24.75 19.99
N ALA A 777 -5.86 26.05 19.95
CA ALA A 777 -5.96 26.94 21.09
C ALA A 777 -7.03 27.99 20.78
N PRO A 778 -7.59 28.71 21.78
CA PRO A 778 -8.64 29.70 21.55
C PRO A 778 -8.22 30.72 20.49
N GLY A 779 -8.93 30.73 19.36
CA GLY A 779 -8.64 31.61 18.21
C GLY A 779 -7.51 31.12 17.30
N GLU A 780 -6.90 29.95 17.51
CA GLU A 780 -5.87 29.37 16.65
C GLU A 780 -6.39 28.12 15.93
N TRP A 781 -6.69 28.28 14.65
CA TRP A 781 -7.26 27.25 13.79
C TRP A 781 -6.22 26.69 12.84
N VAL A 782 -6.25 25.38 12.64
CA VAL A 782 -5.47 24.70 11.59
C VAL A 782 -6.41 24.20 10.52
N HIS A 783 -6.09 24.53 9.26
CA HIS A 783 -6.86 24.17 8.08
C HIS A 783 -6.03 23.32 7.12
N SER A 784 -6.69 22.44 6.36
CA SER A 784 -6.01 21.67 5.31
C SER A 784 -5.82 22.52 4.03
N VAL A 785 -4.66 22.41 3.39
CA VAL A 785 -4.40 22.98 2.04
C VAL A 785 -5.19 22.28 0.92
N ALA A 786 -5.79 21.14 1.23
CA ALA A 786 -6.58 20.35 0.29
C ALA A 786 -8.06 20.76 0.24
N ALA A 787 -8.49 21.67 1.11
CA ALA A 787 -9.87 22.16 1.11
C ALA A 787 -9.99 23.70 1.27
N PRO A 788 -9.18 24.52 0.58
CA PRO A 788 -9.19 25.98 0.75
C PRO A 788 -10.55 26.62 0.41
N HIS A 789 -11.40 25.97 -0.38
CA HIS A 789 -12.76 26.41 -0.68
C HIS A 789 -13.72 26.35 0.52
N GLU A 790 -13.38 25.64 1.60
CA GLU A 790 -14.19 25.58 2.84
C GLU A 790 -13.89 26.75 3.80
N LEU A 791 -12.88 27.58 3.49
CA LEU A 791 -12.48 28.70 4.33
C LEU A 791 -13.63 29.68 4.63
N PRO A 792 -14.49 30.08 3.67
CA PRO A 792 -15.63 30.95 3.97
C PRO A 792 -16.58 30.37 5.03
N ALA A 793 -16.80 29.04 5.03
CA ALA A 793 -17.63 28.36 6.02
C ALA A 793 -16.95 28.36 7.41
N LEU A 794 -15.63 28.16 7.46
CA LEU A 794 -14.88 28.33 8.70
C LEU A 794 -14.97 29.76 9.23
N LEU A 795 -14.82 30.77 8.37
CA LEU A 795 -14.93 32.17 8.77
C LEU A 795 -16.33 32.50 9.30
N ALA A 796 -17.39 31.99 8.68
CA ALA A 796 -18.76 32.15 9.19
C ALA A 796 -18.90 31.60 10.63
N ARG A 797 -18.30 30.43 10.90
CA ARG A 797 -18.24 29.82 12.24
C ARG A 797 -17.43 30.67 13.24
N ILE A 798 -16.29 31.21 12.83
CA ILE A 798 -15.45 32.10 13.67
C ILE A 798 -16.19 33.41 13.99
N TYR A 799 -16.98 33.92 13.04
CA TYR A 799 -17.79 35.11 13.23
C TYR A 799 -19.12 34.85 13.97
N LEU A 800 -19.43 33.60 14.34
CA LEU A 800 -20.68 33.19 15.01
C LEU A 800 -21.94 33.63 14.23
N ILE A 801 -21.92 33.50 12.91
CA ILE A 801 -23.06 33.82 12.05
C ILE A 801 -23.95 32.58 11.95
N GLU A 802 -25.24 32.70 12.26
CA GLU A 802 -26.24 31.66 11.97
C GLU A 802 -26.33 31.50 10.45
N MET A 803 -25.70 30.46 9.91
CA MET A 803 -25.96 30.05 8.54
C MET A 803 -27.28 29.26 8.53
N GLU A 804 -28.30 29.76 7.84
CA GLU A 804 -29.36 28.90 7.32
C GLU A 804 -28.72 27.97 6.29
N SER A 805 -28.20 26.83 6.74
CA SER A 805 -27.81 25.74 5.85
C SER A 805 -29.08 25.06 5.36
N ASP A 806 -29.48 25.37 4.14
CA ASP A 806 -30.58 24.68 3.42
C ASP A 806 -30.17 23.28 2.92
N ASP A 807 -29.19 22.66 3.61
CA ASP A 807 -28.51 21.45 3.16
C ASP A 807 -28.46 20.41 4.30
N PRO A 808 -29.49 19.56 4.43
CA PRO A 808 -29.57 18.54 5.48
C PRO A 808 -28.56 17.38 5.29
N ALA A 809 -27.71 17.43 4.27
CA ALA A 809 -26.78 16.34 3.91
C ALA A 809 -25.36 16.49 4.47
N ASN A 810 -24.98 17.65 5.01
CA ASN A 810 -23.61 17.89 5.51
C ASN A 810 -23.39 17.58 7.00
N ALA A 811 -24.37 16.99 7.66
CA ALA A 811 -24.15 16.27 8.92
C ALA A 811 -23.69 14.83 8.61
N LEU A 812 -22.41 14.66 8.26
CA LEU A 812 -21.76 13.38 8.50
C LEU A 812 -21.79 13.15 10.02
N PRO A 813 -22.31 12.01 10.51
CA PRO A 813 -22.52 11.79 11.94
C PRO A 813 -21.18 11.89 12.66
N SER A 814 -21.12 12.80 13.63
CA SER A 814 -20.07 12.85 14.65
C SER A 814 -19.81 11.43 15.18
N THR A 815 -18.60 10.92 14.98
CA THR A 815 -18.09 9.66 15.54
C THR A 815 -17.81 9.77 17.04
N ASP A 816 -18.75 10.34 17.78
CA ASP A 816 -18.80 10.37 19.24
C ASP A 816 -20.25 10.21 19.70
N LYS A 817 -20.83 9.04 19.35
CA LYS A 817 -21.94 8.48 20.10
C LYS A 817 -21.65 7.02 20.38
N ALA A 818 -21.54 6.75 21.68
CA ALA A 818 -21.74 5.50 22.40
C ALA A 818 -21.46 4.20 21.61
N VAL A 819 -20.55 3.39 22.16
CA VAL A 819 -20.69 1.93 22.05
C VAL A 819 -22.09 1.60 22.59
N SER A 820 -23.07 1.56 21.69
CA SER A 820 -24.42 1.10 22.01
C SER A 820 -24.31 -0.40 22.16
N ASP A 821 -24.61 -0.89 23.35
CA ASP A 821 -24.80 -2.31 23.61
C ASP A 821 -25.95 -2.78 22.70
N ASN A 822 -25.60 -3.45 21.59
CA ASN A 822 -26.54 -3.89 20.55
C ASN A 822 -27.04 -5.33 20.78
N ASP A 823 -26.82 -5.85 21.99
CA ASP A 823 -27.17 -7.22 22.38
C ASP A 823 -28.70 -7.43 22.47
N ASP A 824 -29.49 -6.34 22.35
CA ASP A 824 -30.96 -6.33 22.33
C ASP A 824 -31.59 -6.67 20.96
N MET A 825 -30.77 -6.85 19.93
CA MET A 825 -31.21 -7.08 18.55
C MET A 825 -30.73 -8.41 17.97
N MET A 826 -31.68 -9.16 17.40
CA MET A 826 -31.42 -10.44 16.74
C MET A 826 -31.53 -10.34 15.22
N ILE A 827 -30.43 -10.61 14.53
CA ILE A 827 -30.32 -10.52 13.07
C ILE A 827 -30.25 -11.92 12.45
N LEU A 828 -31.06 -12.18 11.42
CA LEU A 828 -30.97 -13.40 10.63
C LEU A 828 -30.11 -13.17 9.38
N VAL A 829 -29.06 -13.96 9.21
CA VAL A 829 -28.21 -13.98 8.02
C VAL A 829 -28.56 -15.21 7.18
N VAL A 830 -28.97 -14.99 5.94
CA VAL A 830 -29.29 -16.05 4.97
C VAL A 830 -28.32 -15.96 3.81
N ASP A 831 -27.43 -16.94 3.69
CA ASP A 831 -26.45 -17.03 2.59
C ASP A 831 -26.14 -18.52 2.33
N ASP A 832 -26.09 -18.88 1.05
CA ASP A 832 -25.90 -20.24 0.57
C ASP A 832 -24.44 -20.70 0.72
N HIS A 833 -23.50 -19.76 0.71
CA HIS A 833 -22.09 -20.01 0.88
C HIS A 833 -21.70 -20.03 2.37
N PRO A 834 -21.15 -21.15 2.88
CA PRO A 834 -20.83 -21.28 4.30
C PRO A 834 -19.75 -20.30 4.79
N ILE A 835 -18.88 -19.84 3.89
CA ILE A 835 -17.84 -18.84 4.19
C ILE A 835 -18.46 -17.46 4.38
N ASN A 836 -19.31 -17.01 3.45
CA ASN A 836 -19.98 -15.71 3.51
C ASN A 836 -20.91 -15.61 4.73
N ARG A 837 -21.69 -16.68 4.96
CA ARG A 837 -22.59 -16.77 6.12
C ARG A 837 -21.83 -16.64 7.45
N ARG A 838 -20.67 -17.29 7.56
CA ARG A 838 -19.83 -17.22 8.75
C ARG A 838 -19.14 -15.86 8.89
N LEU A 839 -18.65 -15.30 7.79
CA LEU A 839 -18.05 -13.96 7.77
C LEU A 839 -19.04 -12.89 8.23
N LEU A 840 -20.26 -12.88 7.68
CA LEU A 840 -21.31 -11.93 8.06
C LEU A 840 -21.70 -12.12 9.53
N ALA A 841 -21.83 -13.37 10.00
CA ALA A 841 -22.10 -13.64 11.41
C ALA A 841 -20.99 -13.10 12.34
N ASP A 842 -19.72 -13.31 11.99
CA ASP A 842 -18.57 -12.83 12.76
C ASP A 842 -18.46 -11.29 12.74
N GLN A 843 -18.76 -10.64 11.60
CA GLN A 843 -18.81 -9.17 11.46
C GLN A 843 -19.96 -8.54 12.28
N LEU A 844 -21.13 -9.17 12.32
CA LEU A 844 -22.24 -8.71 13.16
C LEU A 844 -21.94 -8.90 14.64
N GLY A 845 -21.27 -9.99 15.00
CA GLY A 845 -20.81 -10.24 16.37
C GLY A 845 -19.79 -9.22 16.86
N SER A 846 -18.86 -8.76 16.00
CA SER A 846 -17.91 -7.68 16.38
C SER A 846 -18.57 -6.31 16.52
N LEU A 847 -19.73 -6.10 15.90
CA LEU A 847 -20.58 -4.91 16.06
C LEU A 847 -21.55 -4.99 17.25
N GLY A 848 -21.53 -6.11 17.99
CA GLY A 848 -22.34 -6.33 19.20
C GLY A 848 -23.77 -6.83 18.95
N TYR A 849 -24.10 -7.32 17.75
CA TYR A 849 -25.42 -7.89 17.44
C TYR A 849 -25.47 -9.41 17.65
N GLN A 850 -26.63 -9.93 18.08
CA GLN A 850 -26.87 -11.37 18.09
C GLN A 850 -27.30 -11.86 16.71
N CYS A 851 -26.68 -12.93 16.20
CA CYS A 851 -26.98 -13.46 14.88
C CYS A 851 -27.46 -14.91 14.89
N LYS A 852 -28.44 -15.20 14.02
CA LYS A 852 -28.82 -16.55 13.60
C LYS A 852 -28.51 -16.70 12.12
N THR A 853 -28.18 -17.91 11.71
CA THR A 853 -27.79 -18.18 10.32
C THR A 853 -28.73 -19.21 9.71
N ALA A 854 -29.02 -19.06 8.41
CA ALA A 854 -29.79 -20.00 7.60
C ALA A 854 -29.12 -20.22 6.25
N ASN A 855 -29.32 -21.41 5.68
CA ASN A 855 -28.59 -21.84 4.48
C ASN A 855 -29.31 -21.48 3.16
N ASP A 856 -30.63 -21.30 3.19
CA ASP A 856 -31.45 -20.92 2.04
C ASP A 856 -32.74 -20.23 2.52
N GLY A 857 -33.58 -19.76 1.58
CA GLY A 857 -34.84 -19.10 1.93
C GLY A 857 -35.87 -20.01 2.62
N VAL A 858 -35.82 -21.33 2.43
CA VAL A 858 -36.74 -22.27 3.11
C VAL A 858 -36.33 -22.43 4.58
N ASP A 859 -35.04 -22.59 4.82
CA ASP A 859 -34.45 -22.66 6.14
C ASP A 859 -34.65 -21.34 6.91
N ALA A 860 -34.53 -20.20 6.22
CA ALA A 860 -34.80 -18.88 6.80
C ALA A 860 -36.24 -18.76 7.34
N LEU A 861 -37.24 -19.26 6.61
CA LEU A 861 -38.64 -19.28 7.07
C LEU A 861 -38.82 -20.20 8.30
N ASN A 862 -38.13 -21.34 8.34
CA ASN A 862 -38.13 -22.21 9.52
C ASN A 862 -37.52 -21.53 10.74
N VAL A 863 -36.43 -20.76 10.57
CA VAL A 863 -35.79 -20.01 11.66
C VAL A 863 -36.69 -18.85 12.13
N LEU A 864 -37.33 -18.12 11.21
CA LEU A 864 -38.31 -17.06 11.50
C LEU A 864 -39.53 -17.56 12.27
N SER A 865 -39.95 -18.81 12.07
CA SER A 865 -41.07 -19.41 12.80
C SER A 865 -40.76 -19.78 14.26
N LYS A 866 -39.48 -19.97 14.60
CA LYS A 866 -39.04 -20.50 15.90
C LYS A 866 -38.39 -19.45 16.79
N ASN A 867 -37.83 -18.39 16.20
CA ASN A 867 -37.06 -17.37 16.91
C ASN A 867 -37.61 -15.97 16.59
N HIS A 868 -37.54 -15.07 17.56
CA HIS A 868 -37.81 -13.65 17.34
C HIS A 868 -36.63 -13.03 16.59
N ILE A 869 -36.89 -12.43 15.42
CA ILE A 869 -35.86 -11.82 14.55
C ILE A 869 -36.29 -10.39 14.23
N ASP A 870 -35.35 -9.47 14.35
CA ASP A 870 -35.56 -8.03 14.18
C ASP A 870 -35.19 -7.54 12.79
N ILE A 871 -34.13 -8.08 12.19
CA ILE A 871 -33.63 -7.71 10.86
C ILE A 871 -33.23 -8.97 10.11
N VAL A 872 -33.55 -9.05 8.81
CA VAL A 872 -33.08 -10.13 7.93
C VAL A 872 -32.08 -9.56 6.92
N LEU A 873 -30.86 -10.09 6.91
CA LEU A 873 -29.92 -9.96 5.79
C LEU A 873 -30.00 -11.23 4.95
N SER A 874 -30.39 -11.09 3.68
CA SER A 874 -30.51 -12.23 2.77
C SER A 874 -29.65 -12.00 1.54
N ASP A 875 -28.89 -13.01 1.11
CA ASP A 875 -28.41 -13.05 -0.26
C ASP A 875 -29.61 -13.05 -1.22
N VAL A 876 -29.47 -12.34 -2.32
CA VAL A 876 -30.49 -12.25 -3.36
C VAL A 876 -30.49 -13.54 -4.19
N ASN A 877 -29.32 -14.08 -4.48
CA ASN A 877 -29.16 -15.26 -5.33
C ASN A 877 -28.86 -16.50 -4.47
N MET A 878 -29.90 -17.29 -4.17
CA MET A 878 -29.77 -18.53 -3.39
C MET A 878 -30.48 -19.70 -4.09
N PRO A 879 -29.97 -20.95 -3.98
CA PRO A 879 -30.63 -22.15 -4.47
C PRO A 879 -31.92 -22.45 -3.66
N ASN A 880 -32.84 -23.22 -4.25
CA ASN A 880 -34.19 -23.56 -3.74
C ASN A 880 -35.17 -22.37 -3.65
N MET A 881 -34.84 -21.33 -2.89
CA MET A 881 -35.66 -20.13 -2.72
C MET A 881 -34.76 -18.89 -2.70
N ASP A 882 -34.94 -18.03 -3.70
CA ASP A 882 -34.21 -16.77 -3.84
C ASP A 882 -34.63 -15.73 -2.80
N GLY A 883 -33.79 -14.73 -2.57
CA GLY A 883 -34.05 -13.66 -1.59
C GLY A 883 -35.33 -12.87 -1.92
N TYR A 884 -35.67 -12.76 -3.20
CA TYR A 884 -36.90 -12.11 -3.66
C TYR A 884 -38.15 -12.87 -3.20
N ARG A 885 -38.23 -14.19 -3.42
CA ARG A 885 -39.37 -15.01 -2.97
C ARG A 885 -39.42 -15.15 -1.46
N LEU A 886 -38.26 -15.22 -0.79
CA LEU A 886 -38.20 -15.17 0.67
C LEU A 886 -38.88 -13.90 1.18
N THR A 887 -38.54 -12.74 0.62
CA THR A 887 -39.10 -11.45 1.03
C THR A 887 -40.61 -11.40 0.77
N GLN A 888 -41.07 -11.84 -0.41
CA GLN A 888 -42.50 -11.91 -0.71
C GLN A 888 -43.26 -12.82 0.28
N ARG A 889 -42.68 -13.96 0.68
CA ARG A 889 -43.27 -14.85 1.69
C ARG A 889 -43.31 -14.22 3.07
N ILE A 890 -42.27 -13.51 3.49
CA ILE A 890 -42.24 -12.76 4.76
C ILE A 890 -43.37 -11.72 4.80
N ARG A 891 -43.58 -10.98 3.70
CA ARG A 891 -44.67 -10.00 3.60
C ARG A 891 -46.05 -10.65 3.57
N GLN A 892 -46.22 -11.80 2.91
CA GLN A 892 -47.47 -12.57 2.93
C GLN A 892 -47.83 -13.12 4.32
N LEU A 893 -46.82 -13.38 5.17
CA LEU A 893 -47.00 -13.78 6.57
C LEU A 893 -47.35 -12.60 7.50
N GLY A 894 -47.47 -11.37 6.96
CA GLY A 894 -47.81 -10.17 7.72
C GLY A 894 -46.66 -9.57 8.53
N LEU A 895 -45.42 -10.00 8.31
CA LEU A 895 -44.25 -9.51 9.03
C LEU A 895 -43.69 -8.22 8.38
N THR A 896 -43.56 -7.17 9.17
CA THR A 896 -43.08 -5.84 8.75
C THR A 896 -41.61 -5.59 9.07
N LEU A 897 -40.88 -6.62 9.52
CA LEU A 897 -39.45 -6.52 9.86
C LEU A 897 -38.60 -6.11 8.63
N PRO A 898 -37.54 -5.31 8.79
CA PRO A 898 -36.69 -4.90 7.68
C PRO A 898 -35.99 -6.07 7.01
N VAL A 899 -36.10 -6.16 5.69
CA VAL A 899 -35.37 -7.15 4.88
C VAL A 899 -34.35 -6.42 4.00
N ILE A 900 -33.07 -6.71 4.23
CA ILE A 900 -31.94 -6.14 3.52
C ILE A 900 -31.38 -7.21 2.59
N GLY A 901 -31.48 -6.99 1.29
CA GLY A 901 -30.86 -7.86 0.29
C GLY A 901 -29.36 -7.62 0.19
N VAL A 902 -28.59 -8.66 -0.07
CA VAL A 902 -27.15 -8.60 -0.33
C VAL A 902 -26.89 -9.18 -1.72
N THR A 903 -26.44 -8.37 -2.67
CA THR A 903 -26.25 -8.77 -4.08
C THR A 903 -24.81 -8.57 -4.55
N ALA A 904 -24.32 -9.45 -5.44
CA ALA A 904 -23.00 -9.35 -6.08
C ALA A 904 -22.92 -8.28 -7.18
N ASN A 905 -24.06 -7.77 -7.65
CA ASN A 905 -24.13 -6.76 -8.71
C ASN A 905 -25.15 -5.69 -8.31
N ALA A 906 -24.71 -4.44 -8.18
CA ALA A 906 -25.58 -3.33 -7.80
C ALA A 906 -26.03 -2.52 -9.02
N LEU A 907 -26.40 -3.21 -10.11
CA LEU A 907 -27.04 -2.56 -11.26
C LEU A 907 -28.38 -1.96 -10.82
N ALA A 908 -28.73 -0.81 -11.40
CA ALA A 908 -29.96 -0.09 -11.05
C ALA A 908 -31.21 -0.98 -11.22
N GLU A 909 -31.23 -1.87 -12.23
CA GLU A 909 -32.32 -2.82 -12.48
C GLU A 909 -32.50 -3.87 -11.38
N GLU A 910 -31.41 -4.41 -10.81
CA GLU A 910 -31.48 -5.40 -9.72
C GLU A 910 -31.89 -4.75 -8.39
N LYS A 911 -31.46 -3.50 -8.15
CA LYS A 911 -31.88 -2.72 -6.98
C LYS A 911 -33.36 -2.35 -7.06
N GLN A 912 -33.88 -2.04 -8.26
CA GLN A 912 -35.30 -1.78 -8.47
C GLN A 912 -36.13 -3.05 -8.21
N ARG A 913 -35.68 -4.20 -8.72
CA ARG A 913 -36.31 -5.50 -8.46
C ARG A 913 -36.31 -5.89 -6.97
N CYS A 914 -35.28 -5.52 -6.20
CA CYS A 914 -35.28 -5.68 -4.74
C CYS A 914 -36.46 -4.95 -4.10
N LEU A 915 -36.63 -3.67 -4.43
CA LEU A 915 -37.67 -2.82 -3.85
C LEU A 915 -39.08 -3.31 -4.22
N GLU A 916 -39.28 -3.71 -5.49
CA GLU A 916 -40.56 -4.26 -5.96
C GLU A 916 -40.93 -5.59 -5.28
N SER A 917 -39.95 -6.38 -4.86
CA SER A 917 -40.18 -7.63 -4.13
C SER A 917 -40.54 -7.43 -2.64
N GLY A 918 -40.44 -6.20 -2.13
CA GLY A 918 -40.75 -5.83 -0.75
C GLY A 918 -39.54 -5.73 0.20
N MET A 919 -38.31 -5.69 -0.34
CA MET A 919 -37.08 -5.44 0.45
C MET A 919 -36.96 -3.96 0.78
N ASP A 920 -36.44 -3.64 1.96
CA ASP A 920 -36.26 -2.26 2.43
C ASP A 920 -34.94 -1.62 1.92
N SER A 921 -33.90 -2.44 1.71
CA SER A 921 -32.61 -1.99 1.17
C SER A 921 -31.88 -3.12 0.45
N CYS A 922 -30.93 -2.77 -0.42
CA CYS A 922 -30.01 -3.71 -1.04
C CYS A 922 -28.54 -3.24 -0.90
N LEU A 923 -27.67 -4.12 -0.40
CA LEU A 923 -26.23 -3.94 -0.20
C LEU A 923 -25.44 -4.65 -1.30
N SER A 924 -24.38 -4.02 -1.77
CA SER A 924 -23.46 -4.59 -2.75
C SER A 924 -22.35 -5.40 -2.07
N LYS A 925 -22.10 -6.63 -2.52
CA LYS A 925 -20.91 -7.40 -2.13
C LYS A 925 -19.67 -6.78 -2.82
N PRO A 926 -18.54 -6.58 -2.10
CA PRO A 926 -18.26 -7.01 -0.74
C PRO A 926 -18.88 -6.05 0.28
N VAL A 927 -19.53 -6.61 1.30
CA VAL A 927 -20.11 -5.82 2.38
C VAL A 927 -19.03 -5.58 3.43
N THR A 928 -18.46 -4.37 3.42
CA THR A 928 -17.46 -3.97 4.42
C THR A 928 -18.13 -3.70 5.77
N LEU A 929 -17.34 -3.82 6.84
CA LEU A 929 -17.82 -3.67 8.21
C LEU A 929 -18.45 -2.27 8.44
N ASP A 930 -17.90 -1.23 7.80
CA ASP A 930 -18.43 0.14 7.85
C ASP A 930 -19.79 0.28 7.15
N VAL A 931 -19.98 -0.34 5.98
CA VAL A 931 -21.24 -0.30 5.23
C VAL A 931 -22.35 -1.04 5.98
N ILE A 932 -22.01 -2.19 6.58
CA ILE A 932 -22.92 -2.94 7.48
C ILE A 932 -23.33 -2.05 8.65
N LYS A 933 -22.36 -1.43 9.33
CA LYS A 933 -22.60 -0.57 10.49
C LYS A 933 -23.51 0.61 10.16
N GLN A 934 -23.24 1.33 9.07
CA GLN A 934 -24.07 2.47 8.67
C GLN A 934 -25.51 2.03 8.37
N THR A 935 -25.68 0.97 7.59
CA THR A 935 -27.00 0.49 7.18
C THR A 935 -27.79 -0.04 8.37
N LEU A 936 -27.16 -0.87 9.21
CA LEU A 936 -27.82 -1.43 10.38
C LEU A 936 -28.17 -0.38 11.43
N THR A 937 -27.39 0.68 11.59
CA THR A 937 -27.71 1.76 12.52
C THR A 937 -29.06 2.41 12.16
N VAL A 938 -29.30 2.68 10.87
CA VAL A 938 -30.56 3.25 10.39
C VAL A 938 -31.75 2.31 10.64
N TYR A 939 -31.61 1.03 10.31
CA TYR A 939 -32.70 0.06 10.49
C TYR A 939 -32.92 -0.36 11.95
N ALA A 940 -31.85 -0.41 12.76
CA ALA A 940 -31.92 -0.65 14.20
C ALA A 940 -32.73 0.45 14.91
N GLU A 941 -32.48 1.73 14.59
CA GLU A 941 -33.28 2.83 15.14
C GLU A 941 -34.75 2.75 14.72
N ARG A 942 -35.03 2.35 13.47
CA ARG A 942 -36.41 2.15 12.98
C ARG A 942 -37.12 1.02 13.73
N VAL A 943 -36.44 -0.10 13.97
CA VAL A 943 -37.01 -1.22 14.72
C VAL A 943 -37.24 -0.85 16.20
N ARG A 944 -36.30 -0.14 16.84
CA ARG A 944 -36.47 0.36 18.22
C ARG A 944 -37.70 1.28 18.34
N LYS A 945 -37.87 2.22 17.40
CA LYS A 945 -39.08 3.08 17.36
C LYS A 945 -40.38 2.28 17.16
N SER A 946 -40.36 1.22 16.36
CA SER A 946 -41.54 0.36 16.16
C SER A 946 -41.86 -0.56 17.34
N ARG A 947 -40.92 -0.78 18.26
CA ARG A 947 -41.16 -1.52 19.52
C ARG A 947 -41.74 -0.63 20.62
N GLU A 948 -41.49 0.68 20.56
CA GLU A 948 -42.00 1.68 21.52
C GLU A 948 -43.37 2.27 21.15
N SER A 949 -43.85 2.00 19.92
CA SER A 949 -45.19 2.39 19.43
C SER A 949 -46.13 1.19 19.38
#